data_AF-A0AAW6U1S3-F1
#
_entry.id   AF-A0AAW6U1S3-F1
#
_cell.length_a   1.000
_cell.length_b   1.000
_cell.length_c   1.000
_cell.angle_alpha   90.00
_cell.angle_beta   90.00
_cell.angle_gamma   90.00
#
_symmetry.space_group_name_H-M   'P 1'
#
loop_
_entity.id
_entity.type
_entity.pdbx_description
1 polymer ?
#
loop_
_entity_poly.entity_id
_entity_poly.type
_entity_poly.pdbx_seq_one_letter_code
_entity_poly.pdbx_strand_id
1 'polypeptide(L)'
;MLRVRVDNREVKVMPASLAQMVFDGKVDRYHPAKSSDGATEQPLERALEAPYLEALTEELLVRLQSLYRRGGPGENIDPLRTRVESLCQWRWDQPNIRARFLWGAAWLNELTDRFEAAVSYYDAFLQTRCHESHLRLLAYNNRGVLCIRLGRLDGVQDLARSAIASQANTTLPAPGLPAACFNLLNVIEVASATDNLTGAVDGELTEFFAQLPEDTKLFWLGAESAQRNTDDEIHPPAAAASPSGNGDTSSSRWSILSDPTYRSVNRLTCHLASRARLLNRQQTVEDLDDWQRPRSLRLWGDRRASTVHGGESGPECDDDLSSCLQDRHAEAAALLPGNLVPSSLTRGTSPGQRAEQLAQEELAEIENLVVAGNFELARCRLQVQRRVLCALDSQDRRGDLLARVDAELLSIHHAEKELEQLQLQRACAKLVSELERFCKLTSLAPAERQAEDLRHRLDEHRARLAPQAAEEVGGLLNELSFRAERHVVRLRRLDVRKRIRESLRQLRTSWPADWTTPVPDAAYTALAECHFNDPNGQIEDWPRLRAQLDAHQARHRLQTALAMLPREGLSSEKMEAVLAEALSLRPDSWATIAPLFGLIGESSRDTDSEARADMRAALEQAAGRLLYEPASDALDDQRDRPHNLLRRAGPLLDRAFRRLHADPGRFLHLWNRVCNTLEPALADATLEKIAEMEEIAGTCLAHWPTGKARTTTRSDPRNPVRLFLESCEKARCLATAEQLLDAEPAKVKEAREYITWAMDMGFDSRDQVRRVATCVYLTAPHAQDPPRIQRQVLDAIDAWANGLTDEAVQRIGEQDIVRRIAEVKEHLPGAKTLAKEHVDSHDDGTEASDHPDA
;
A
#
# COMPACT_ATOMS: atom_id res chain seq x y z
N MET A 1 -3.76 66.34 -65.57
CA MET A 1 -4.75 65.62 -66.44
C MET A 1 -3.99 64.89 -67.53
N LEU A 2 -4.18 63.57 -67.63
CA LEU A 2 -3.46 62.73 -68.58
C LEU A 2 -4.09 62.81 -69.99
N ARG A 3 -3.25 62.89 -71.02
CA ARG A 3 -3.67 62.77 -72.42
C ARG A 3 -3.12 61.48 -73.00
N VAL A 4 -3.99 60.66 -73.59
CA VAL A 4 -3.62 59.37 -74.20
C VAL A 4 -4.00 59.39 -75.68
N ARG A 5 -3.12 58.91 -76.55
CA ARG A 5 -3.40 58.77 -77.98
C ARG A 5 -4.13 57.45 -78.22
N VAL A 6 -5.38 57.53 -78.67
CA VAL A 6 -6.23 56.38 -79.05
C VAL A 6 -6.70 56.60 -80.49
N ASP A 7 -6.49 55.62 -81.37
CA ASP A 7 -6.82 55.72 -82.80
C ASP A 7 -6.29 57.01 -83.48
N ASN A 8 -5.03 57.37 -83.19
CA ASN A 8 -4.36 58.60 -83.64
C ASN A 8 -5.02 59.93 -83.20
N ARG A 9 -5.94 59.91 -82.22
CA ARG A 9 -6.52 61.12 -81.61
C ARG A 9 -6.06 61.27 -80.17
N GLU A 10 -5.74 62.49 -79.77
CA GLU A 10 -5.35 62.80 -78.38
C GLU A 10 -6.61 63.01 -77.52
N VAL A 11 -6.82 62.14 -76.55
CA VAL A 11 -8.00 62.16 -75.65
C VAL A 11 -7.56 62.52 -74.24
N LYS A 12 -8.19 63.53 -73.64
CA LYS A 12 -8.04 63.86 -72.22
C LYS A 12 -8.87 62.86 -71.41
N VAL A 13 -8.24 62.13 -70.50
CA VAL A 13 -8.88 61.07 -69.72
C VAL A 13 -8.81 61.36 -68.23
N MET A 14 -9.94 61.14 -67.55
CA MET A 14 -10.02 61.12 -66.09
C MET A 14 -9.55 59.76 -65.56
N PRO A 15 -9.09 59.66 -64.30
CA PRO A 15 -8.61 58.39 -63.71
C PRO A 15 -9.55 57.19 -63.90
N ALA A 16 -10.84 57.33 -63.56
CA ALA A 16 -11.82 56.27 -63.72
C ALA A 16 -12.07 55.89 -65.19
N SER A 17 -12.16 56.88 -66.09
CA SER A 17 -12.35 56.65 -67.52
C SER A 17 -11.16 55.93 -68.15
N LEU A 18 -9.93 56.29 -67.74
CA LEU A 18 -8.73 55.58 -68.17
C LEU A 18 -8.75 54.13 -67.67
N ALA A 19 -9.08 53.91 -66.40
CA ALA A 19 -9.13 52.57 -65.84
C ALA A 19 -10.10 51.66 -66.62
N GLN A 20 -11.30 52.15 -66.91
CA GLN A 20 -12.27 51.45 -67.76
C GLN A 20 -11.71 51.17 -69.16
N MET A 21 -11.06 52.14 -69.81
CA MET A 21 -10.46 51.97 -71.13
C MET A 21 -9.36 50.91 -71.15
N VAL A 22 -8.56 50.81 -70.08
CA VAL A 22 -7.53 49.79 -69.93
C VAL A 22 -8.17 48.41 -69.77
N PHE A 23 -9.17 48.27 -68.90
CA PHE A 23 -9.87 46.99 -68.68
C PHE A 23 -10.65 46.51 -69.91
N ASP A 24 -11.30 47.43 -70.62
CA ASP A 24 -11.98 47.20 -71.91
C ASP A 24 -11.02 46.86 -73.06
N GLY A 25 -9.70 47.07 -72.88
CA GLY A 25 -8.69 46.77 -73.89
C GLY A 25 -8.49 47.80 -74.98
N LYS A 26 -9.03 49.01 -74.79
CA LYS A 26 -8.87 50.14 -75.72
C LYS A 26 -7.49 50.79 -75.62
N VAL A 27 -6.77 50.54 -74.51
CA VAL A 27 -5.46 51.13 -74.21
C VAL A 27 -4.58 50.10 -73.50
N ASP A 28 -3.27 50.10 -73.82
CA ASP A 28 -2.25 49.24 -73.21
C ASP A 28 -1.02 50.02 -72.71
N ARG A 29 -0.02 49.33 -72.16
CA ARG A 29 1.20 49.96 -71.59
C ARG A 29 2.02 50.79 -72.57
N TYR A 30 1.93 50.50 -73.88
CA TYR A 30 2.74 51.13 -74.92
C TYR A 30 2.05 52.33 -75.55
N HIS A 31 0.77 52.55 -75.24
CA HIS A 31 0.04 53.70 -75.77
C HIS A 31 0.75 55.01 -75.39
N PRO A 32 1.01 55.91 -76.35
CA PRO A 32 1.66 57.18 -76.07
C PRO A 32 0.78 58.04 -75.17
N ALA A 33 1.35 58.51 -74.06
CA ALA A 33 0.67 59.37 -73.10
C ALA A 33 1.52 60.61 -72.75
N LYS A 34 0.84 61.70 -72.38
CA LYS A 34 1.44 62.94 -71.88
C LYS A 34 0.80 63.32 -70.55
N SER A 35 1.63 63.51 -69.52
CA SER A 35 1.21 64.15 -68.27
C SER A 35 0.95 65.64 -68.49
N SER A 36 0.25 66.31 -67.58
CA SER A 36 -0.11 67.73 -67.75
C SER A 36 1.10 68.66 -67.88
N ASP A 37 2.26 68.24 -67.36
CA ASP A 37 3.50 69.04 -67.29
C ASP A 37 4.61 68.51 -68.21
N GLY A 38 4.38 67.40 -68.92
CA GLY A 38 5.37 66.73 -69.77
C GLY A 38 5.25 67.12 -71.25
N ALA A 39 6.32 67.69 -71.82
CA ALA A 39 6.41 67.97 -73.26
C ALA A 39 6.65 66.71 -74.12
N THR A 40 7.10 65.61 -73.51
CA THR A 40 7.51 64.37 -74.20
C THR A 40 6.46 63.27 -74.05
N GLU A 41 6.19 62.56 -75.15
CA GLU A 41 5.37 61.35 -75.13
C GLU A 41 6.15 60.22 -74.46
N GLN A 42 5.51 59.56 -73.50
CA GLN A 42 6.05 58.37 -72.85
C GLN A 42 5.04 57.22 -72.94
N PRO A 43 5.48 55.96 -72.82
CA PRO A 43 4.57 54.83 -72.68
C PRO A 43 3.63 55.04 -71.50
N LEU A 44 2.36 54.66 -71.64
CA LEU A 44 1.34 54.85 -70.61
C LEU A 44 1.80 54.38 -69.23
N GLU A 45 2.45 53.21 -69.12
CA GLU A 45 2.92 52.68 -67.83
C GLU A 45 3.87 53.62 -67.06
N ARG A 46 4.59 54.52 -67.74
CA ARG A 46 5.49 55.51 -67.11
C ARG A 46 4.84 56.86 -66.85
N ALA A 47 3.69 57.13 -67.48
CA ALA A 47 3.00 58.41 -67.40
C ALA A 47 1.91 58.45 -66.30
N LEU A 48 1.65 57.33 -65.61
CA LEU A 48 0.60 57.22 -64.59
C LEU A 48 1.05 57.78 -63.24
N GLU A 49 0.29 58.75 -62.75
CA GLU A 49 0.43 59.28 -61.38
C GLU A 49 -0.50 58.54 -60.41
N ALA A 50 -0.27 58.71 -59.10
CA ALA A 50 -0.98 57.96 -58.04
C ALA A 50 -2.52 57.88 -58.19
N PRO A 51 -3.26 58.95 -58.55
CA PRO A 51 -4.71 58.87 -58.72
C PRO A 51 -5.17 57.92 -59.83
N TYR A 52 -4.36 57.77 -60.90
CA TYR A 52 -4.66 56.83 -61.99
C TYR A 52 -4.32 55.39 -61.62
N LEU A 53 -3.27 55.19 -60.83
CA LEU A 53 -2.90 53.88 -60.28
C LEU A 53 -3.96 53.36 -59.32
N GLU A 54 -4.46 54.23 -58.43
CA GLU A 54 -5.56 53.89 -57.52
C GLU A 54 -6.83 53.56 -58.30
N ALA A 55 -7.20 54.37 -59.29
CA ALA A 55 -8.38 54.12 -60.13
C ALA A 55 -8.30 52.78 -60.90
N LEU A 56 -7.11 52.37 -61.36
CA LEU A 56 -6.90 51.07 -61.99
C LEU A 56 -7.11 49.92 -61.00
N THR A 57 -6.66 50.08 -59.76
CA THR A 57 -7.04 49.12 -58.72
C THR A 57 -8.53 49.19 -58.48
N GLU A 58 -9.15 50.33 -58.12
CA GLU A 58 -10.60 50.45 -57.90
C GLU A 58 -11.45 49.75 -58.96
N GLU A 59 -11.13 49.94 -60.25
CA GLU A 59 -11.81 49.27 -61.36
C GLU A 59 -11.66 47.73 -61.31
N LEU A 60 -10.48 47.18 -60.98
CA LEU A 60 -10.32 45.75 -60.76
C LEU A 60 -11.28 45.21 -59.69
N LEU A 61 -11.45 45.89 -58.55
CA LEU A 61 -12.37 45.41 -57.49
C LEU A 61 -13.81 45.49 -57.96
N VAL A 62 -14.18 46.54 -58.68
CA VAL A 62 -15.51 46.67 -59.28
C VAL A 62 -15.81 45.49 -60.22
N ARG A 63 -14.83 45.10 -61.05
CA ARG A 63 -14.94 43.96 -61.98
C ARG A 63 -14.94 42.61 -61.26
N LEU A 64 -14.16 42.45 -60.19
CA LEU A 64 -14.20 41.22 -59.37
C LEU A 64 -15.54 41.10 -58.63
N GLN A 65 -16.08 42.20 -58.10
CA GLN A 65 -17.39 42.22 -57.45
C GLN A 65 -18.55 41.99 -58.43
N SER A 66 -18.42 42.41 -59.69
CA SER A 66 -19.48 42.20 -60.69
C SER A 66 -19.65 40.72 -61.05
N LEU A 67 -18.62 39.88 -60.89
CA LEU A 67 -18.72 38.41 -61.03
C LEU A 67 -19.77 37.80 -60.08
N TYR A 68 -20.12 38.47 -58.99
CA TYR A 68 -21.04 37.97 -57.95
C TYR A 68 -22.47 38.55 -58.02
N ARG A 69 -22.73 39.53 -58.89
CA ARG A 69 -24.07 40.13 -58.98
C ARG A 69 -25.04 39.18 -59.69
N ARG A 70 -26.14 38.81 -59.00
CA ARG A 70 -27.25 38.09 -59.63
C ARG A 70 -28.01 39.02 -60.58
N GLY A 71 -28.14 38.63 -61.86
CA GLY A 71 -29.11 39.20 -62.81
C GLY A 71 -28.61 40.33 -63.75
N GLY A 72 -27.31 40.66 -63.77
CA GLY A 72 -26.72 41.55 -64.79
C GLY A 72 -26.00 40.78 -65.91
N PRO A 73 -25.61 41.43 -67.03
CA PRO A 73 -24.63 40.85 -67.94
C PRO A 73 -23.32 40.65 -67.16
N GLY A 74 -23.04 39.42 -66.76
CA GLY A 74 -21.88 39.07 -65.94
C GLY A 74 -20.59 39.38 -66.69
N GLU A 75 -19.59 39.91 -65.98
CA GLU A 75 -18.24 40.04 -66.51
C GLU A 75 -17.70 38.65 -66.89
N ASN A 76 -17.09 38.53 -68.06
CA ASN A 76 -16.49 37.24 -68.46
C ASN A 76 -15.13 37.10 -67.77
N ILE A 77 -14.95 35.99 -67.04
CA ILE A 77 -13.77 35.73 -66.22
C ILE A 77 -12.49 35.56 -67.05
N ASP A 78 -12.56 34.99 -68.26
CA ASP A 78 -11.40 34.72 -69.10
C ASP A 78 -10.75 36.00 -69.68
N PRO A 79 -11.52 36.95 -70.27
CA PRO A 79 -11.00 38.26 -70.67
C PRO A 79 -10.45 39.06 -69.50
N LEU A 80 -11.14 39.05 -68.36
CA LEU A 80 -10.68 39.75 -67.15
C LEU A 80 -9.35 39.17 -66.65
N ARG A 81 -9.22 37.83 -66.56
CA ARG A 81 -7.97 37.15 -66.20
C ARG A 81 -6.83 37.59 -67.10
N THR A 82 -7.01 37.48 -68.43
CA THR A 82 -5.98 37.83 -69.42
C THR A 82 -5.55 39.30 -69.29
N ARG A 83 -6.51 40.19 -69.00
CA ARG A 83 -6.23 41.62 -68.78
C ARG A 83 -5.40 41.85 -67.53
N VAL A 84 -5.76 41.21 -66.42
CA VAL A 84 -5.04 41.33 -65.15
C VAL A 84 -3.65 40.71 -65.22
N GLU A 85 -3.48 39.58 -65.92
CA GLU A 85 -2.18 38.99 -66.22
C GLU A 85 -1.29 39.95 -67.02
N SER A 86 -1.84 40.65 -68.01
CA SER A 86 -1.12 41.68 -68.76
C SER A 86 -0.71 42.85 -67.85
N LEU A 87 -1.61 43.33 -66.97
CA LEU A 87 -1.30 44.38 -65.99
C LEU A 87 -0.18 43.97 -65.01
N CYS A 88 -0.05 42.68 -64.69
CA CYS A 88 1.06 42.19 -63.87
C CYS A 88 2.43 42.36 -64.55
N GLN A 89 2.48 42.49 -65.88
CA GLN A 89 3.71 42.69 -66.66
C GLN A 89 4.10 44.17 -66.80
N TRP A 90 3.27 45.10 -66.32
CA TRP A 90 3.59 46.53 -66.34
C TRP A 90 4.61 46.84 -65.25
N ARG A 91 5.40 47.90 -65.46
CA ARG A 91 6.33 48.39 -64.45
C ARG A 91 5.61 49.30 -63.47
N TRP A 92 5.45 48.83 -62.23
CA TRP A 92 4.80 49.57 -61.16
C TRP A 92 5.82 50.09 -60.15
N ASP A 93 5.86 51.41 -59.95
CA ASP A 93 6.73 52.04 -58.93
C ASP A 93 6.17 51.87 -57.50
N GLN A 94 4.86 51.62 -57.38
CA GLN A 94 4.20 51.39 -56.10
C GLN A 94 3.98 49.87 -55.84
N PRO A 95 4.65 49.27 -54.84
CA PRO A 95 4.60 47.82 -54.62
C PRO A 95 3.21 47.32 -54.21
N ASN A 96 2.40 48.13 -53.52
CA ASN A 96 1.02 47.77 -53.15
C ASN A 96 0.10 47.63 -54.37
N ILE A 97 0.26 48.47 -55.40
CA ILE A 97 -0.52 48.40 -56.63
C ILE A 97 -0.19 47.11 -57.38
N ARG A 98 1.11 46.81 -57.52
CA ARG A 98 1.58 45.53 -58.08
C ARG A 98 1.04 44.34 -57.31
N ALA A 99 1.05 44.40 -55.98
CA ALA A 99 0.55 43.33 -55.13
C ALA A 99 -0.94 43.03 -55.38
N ARG A 100 -1.80 44.05 -55.51
CA ARG A 100 -3.23 43.86 -55.80
C ARG A 100 -3.48 43.19 -57.17
N PHE A 101 -2.72 43.56 -58.20
CA PHE A 101 -2.81 42.89 -59.50
C PHE A 101 -2.32 41.44 -59.45
N LEU A 102 -1.20 41.17 -58.77
CA LEU A 102 -0.69 39.81 -58.60
C LEU A 102 -1.67 38.92 -57.82
N TRP A 103 -2.27 39.42 -56.74
CA TRP A 103 -3.30 38.70 -56.00
C TRP A 103 -4.54 38.44 -56.85
N GLY A 104 -5.02 39.46 -57.58
CA GLY A 104 -6.14 39.32 -58.50
C GLY A 104 -5.88 38.32 -59.64
N ALA A 105 -4.67 38.33 -60.21
CA ALA A 105 -4.26 37.36 -61.23
C ALA A 105 -4.22 35.94 -60.68
N ALA A 106 -3.68 35.75 -59.47
CA ALA A 106 -3.62 34.46 -58.81
C ALA A 106 -5.02 33.88 -58.59
N TRP A 107 -5.91 34.70 -58.03
CA TRP A 107 -7.27 34.29 -57.72
C TRP A 107 -8.12 34.02 -58.96
N LEU A 108 -7.99 34.84 -60.02
CA LEU A 108 -8.66 34.57 -61.30
C LEU A 108 -8.14 33.31 -62.00
N ASN A 109 -6.84 33.01 -61.88
CA ASN A 109 -6.28 31.75 -62.37
C ASN A 109 -6.79 30.55 -61.56
N GLU A 110 -6.94 30.69 -60.24
CA GLU A 110 -7.55 29.67 -59.38
C GLU A 110 -8.99 29.39 -59.81
N LEU A 111 -9.81 30.43 -60.01
CA LEU A 111 -11.21 30.31 -60.45
C LEU A 111 -11.38 29.73 -61.86
N THR A 112 -10.32 29.68 -62.65
CA THR A 112 -10.30 29.11 -64.01
C THR A 112 -9.48 27.81 -64.10
N ASP A 113 -9.28 27.15 -62.96
CA ASP A 113 -8.58 25.85 -62.80
C ASP A 113 -7.13 25.84 -63.32
N ARG A 114 -6.49 27.01 -63.44
CA ARG A 114 -5.07 27.15 -63.81
C ARG A 114 -4.17 27.16 -62.59
N PHE A 115 -4.17 26.05 -61.84
CA PHE A 115 -3.56 25.99 -60.50
C PHE A 115 -2.06 26.30 -60.47
N GLU A 116 -1.26 25.84 -61.43
CA GLU A 116 0.19 26.15 -61.46
C GLU A 116 0.48 27.64 -61.68
N ALA A 117 -0.31 28.28 -62.56
CA ALA A 117 -0.21 29.72 -62.78
C ALA A 117 -0.69 30.50 -61.56
N ALA A 118 -1.78 30.06 -60.92
CA ALA A 118 -2.28 30.64 -59.68
C ALA A 118 -1.23 30.60 -58.56
N VAL A 119 -0.58 29.44 -58.35
CA VAL A 119 0.52 29.28 -57.38
C VAL A 119 1.67 30.23 -57.71
N SER A 120 2.07 30.32 -58.98
CA SER A 120 3.16 31.22 -59.42
C SER A 120 2.84 32.70 -59.15
N TYR A 121 1.59 33.13 -59.35
CA TYR A 121 1.16 34.49 -59.02
C TYR A 121 1.02 34.73 -57.52
N TYR A 122 0.57 33.75 -56.74
CA TYR A 122 0.58 33.84 -55.27
C TYR A 122 2.01 33.92 -54.72
N ASP A 123 2.96 33.16 -55.27
CA ASP A 123 4.39 33.27 -54.94
C ASP A 123 4.93 34.68 -55.22
N ALA A 124 4.66 35.21 -56.42
CA ALA A 124 5.07 36.57 -56.79
C ALA A 124 4.42 37.64 -55.89
N PHE A 125 3.16 37.45 -55.49
CA PHE A 125 2.46 38.31 -54.54
C PHE A 125 3.12 38.27 -53.16
N LEU A 126 3.40 37.07 -52.63
CA LEU A 126 4.04 36.89 -51.32
C LEU A 126 5.46 37.47 -51.31
N GLN A 127 6.19 37.46 -52.42
CA GLN A 127 7.50 38.14 -52.53
C GLN A 127 7.39 39.67 -52.61
N THR A 128 6.23 40.21 -52.98
CA THR A 128 6.00 41.65 -53.10
C THR A 128 5.65 42.26 -51.74
N ARG A 129 6.20 43.45 -51.45
CA ARG A 129 5.85 44.21 -50.22
C ARG A 129 4.39 44.69 -50.32
N CYS A 130 3.57 44.26 -49.37
CA CYS A 130 2.16 44.61 -49.30
C CYS A 130 1.78 44.96 -47.85
N HIS A 131 1.11 46.10 -47.65
CA HIS A 131 0.62 46.50 -46.31
C HIS A 131 -0.76 45.89 -45.96
N GLU A 132 -1.37 45.13 -46.88
CA GLU A 132 -2.65 44.46 -46.70
C GLU A 132 -2.41 43.05 -46.13
N SER A 133 -2.19 42.98 -44.81
CA SER A 133 -1.86 41.73 -44.09
C SER A 133 -2.91 40.63 -44.28
N HIS A 134 -4.18 40.98 -44.44
CA HIS A 134 -5.29 40.05 -44.68
C HIS A 134 -5.18 39.36 -46.04
N LEU A 135 -4.81 40.08 -47.12
CA LEU A 135 -4.57 39.47 -48.44
C LEU A 135 -3.40 38.50 -48.39
N ARG A 136 -2.42 38.75 -47.52
CA ARG A 136 -1.29 37.85 -47.27
C ARG A 136 -1.72 36.55 -46.61
N LEU A 137 -2.58 36.62 -45.60
CA LEU A 137 -3.17 35.43 -44.99
C LEU A 137 -4.03 34.64 -45.98
N LEU A 138 -4.85 35.32 -46.80
CA LEU A 138 -5.66 34.69 -47.85
C LEU A 138 -4.78 34.02 -48.91
N ALA A 139 -3.69 34.67 -49.32
CA ALA A 139 -2.75 34.11 -50.28
C ALA A 139 -2.05 32.86 -49.72
N TYR A 140 -1.59 32.88 -48.46
CA TYR A 140 -1.06 31.67 -47.81
C TYR A 140 -2.11 30.56 -47.75
N ASN A 141 -3.35 30.85 -47.34
CA ASN A 141 -4.41 29.84 -47.33
C ASN A 141 -4.64 29.24 -48.73
N ASN A 142 -4.88 30.08 -49.74
CA ASN A 142 -5.22 29.61 -51.08
C ASN A 142 -4.05 28.89 -51.77
N ARG A 143 -2.83 29.44 -51.65
CA ARG A 143 -1.62 28.76 -52.11
C ARG A 143 -1.44 27.43 -51.40
N GLY A 144 -1.63 27.37 -50.08
CA GLY A 144 -1.52 26.13 -49.30
C GLY A 144 -2.49 25.05 -49.78
N VAL A 145 -3.76 25.41 -49.96
CA VAL A 145 -4.79 24.52 -50.54
C VAL A 145 -4.40 24.04 -51.94
N LEU A 146 -3.94 24.93 -52.81
CA LEU A 146 -3.52 24.58 -54.17
C LEU A 146 -2.29 23.68 -54.21
N CYS A 147 -1.26 23.97 -53.39
CA CYS A 147 -0.06 23.14 -53.29
C CYS A 147 -0.40 21.73 -52.83
N ILE A 148 -1.26 21.57 -51.81
CA ILE A 148 -1.72 20.26 -51.34
C ILE A 148 -2.50 19.52 -52.43
N ARG A 149 -3.37 20.21 -53.18
CA ARG A 149 -4.08 19.62 -54.33
C ARG A 149 -3.15 19.17 -55.45
N LEU A 150 -2.01 19.84 -55.62
CA LEU A 150 -0.95 19.48 -56.57
C LEU A 150 0.03 18.42 -55.99
N GLY A 151 -0.25 17.87 -54.80
CA GLY A 151 0.60 16.86 -54.16
C GLY A 151 1.89 17.40 -53.55
N ARG A 152 1.97 18.71 -53.30
CA ARG A 152 3.14 19.37 -52.70
C ARG A 152 2.93 19.64 -51.21
N LEU A 153 3.89 19.24 -50.39
CA LEU A 153 3.84 19.35 -48.93
C LEU A 153 4.13 20.75 -48.39
N ASP A 154 4.76 21.63 -49.19
CA ASP A 154 5.00 23.02 -48.81
C ASP A 154 3.70 23.81 -48.53
N GLY A 155 2.56 23.29 -49.01
CA GLY A 155 1.25 23.83 -48.68
C GLY A 155 0.84 23.66 -47.22
N VAL A 156 1.41 22.70 -46.48
CA VAL A 156 1.14 22.50 -45.05
C VAL A 156 1.65 23.70 -44.24
N GLN A 157 2.87 24.16 -44.52
CA GLN A 157 3.44 25.34 -43.86
C GLN A 157 2.64 26.61 -44.17
N ASP A 158 2.10 26.74 -45.37
CA ASP A 158 1.25 27.87 -45.75
C ASP A 158 -0.10 27.89 -45.04
N LEU A 159 -0.74 26.72 -44.90
CA LEU A 159 -1.94 26.60 -44.08
C LEU A 159 -1.64 26.92 -42.62
N ALA A 160 -0.48 26.48 -42.11
CA ALA A 160 -0.04 26.83 -40.76
C ALA A 160 0.21 28.34 -40.60
N ARG A 161 0.90 29.00 -41.55
CA ARG A 161 1.13 30.47 -41.56
C ARG A 161 -0.17 31.28 -41.61
N SER A 162 -1.19 30.77 -42.28
CA SER A 162 -2.49 31.44 -42.39
C SER A 162 -3.41 31.16 -41.20
N ALA A 163 -3.31 29.98 -40.58
CA ALA A 163 -4.07 29.60 -39.38
C ALA A 163 -3.47 30.15 -38.07
N ILE A 164 -2.14 30.28 -38.01
CA ILE A 164 -1.36 30.63 -36.83
C ILE A 164 -0.59 31.92 -37.13
N ALA A 165 -1.04 33.05 -36.57
CA ALA A 165 -0.40 34.33 -36.85
C ALA A 165 0.99 34.43 -36.19
N SER A 166 2.00 34.73 -37.00
CA SER A 166 3.42 34.83 -36.59
C SER A 166 3.89 36.27 -36.28
N GLN A 167 3.00 37.23 -36.02
CA GLN A 167 3.43 38.62 -35.83
C GLN A 167 4.14 38.82 -34.49
N ALA A 168 5.44 39.12 -34.58
CA ALA A 168 6.41 39.11 -33.48
C ALA A 168 6.28 40.23 -32.42
N ASN A 169 5.26 41.10 -32.47
CA ASN A 169 5.23 42.34 -31.66
C ASN A 169 3.89 42.65 -30.96
N THR A 170 2.96 41.71 -30.87
CA THR A 170 1.71 41.90 -30.09
C THR A 170 1.57 40.82 -29.02
N THR A 171 1.32 41.23 -27.78
CA THR A 171 1.05 40.36 -26.62
C THR A 171 -0.19 39.48 -26.76
N LEU A 172 -0.98 39.71 -27.82
CA LEU A 172 -2.06 38.85 -28.27
C LEU A 172 -1.74 38.36 -29.70
N PRO A 173 -1.86 37.05 -30.00
CA PRO A 173 -1.72 36.55 -31.35
C PRO A 173 -2.84 37.13 -32.22
N ALA A 174 -2.48 37.78 -33.32
CA ALA A 174 -3.46 38.23 -34.31
C ALA A 174 -4.32 37.03 -34.76
N PRO A 175 -5.62 37.23 -35.06
CA PRO A 175 -6.48 36.13 -35.46
C PRO A 175 -6.04 35.60 -36.83
N GLY A 176 -5.64 34.33 -36.88
CA GLY A 176 -5.47 33.60 -38.15
C GLY A 176 -6.82 33.40 -38.85
N LEU A 177 -6.79 32.98 -40.11
CA LEU A 177 -8.01 32.74 -40.87
C LEU A 177 -8.72 31.49 -40.34
N PRO A 178 -10.01 31.60 -39.96
CA PRO A 178 -10.80 30.43 -39.58
C PRO A 178 -10.85 29.34 -40.66
N ALA A 179 -10.88 29.73 -41.94
CA ALA A 179 -10.85 28.80 -43.08
C ALA A 179 -9.53 28.03 -43.15
N ALA A 180 -8.41 28.69 -42.85
CA ALA A 180 -7.11 28.05 -42.77
C ALA A 180 -7.03 27.07 -41.58
N CYS A 181 -7.65 27.41 -40.45
CA CYS A 181 -7.73 26.50 -39.30
C CYS A 181 -8.50 25.22 -39.68
N PHE A 182 -9.61 25.36 -40.39
CA PHE A 182 -10.39 24.22 -40.89
C PHE A 182 -9.59 23.39 -41.90
N ASN A 183 -8.90 24.03 -42.85
CA ASN A 183 -8.05 23.34 -43.82
C ASN A 183 -6.93 22.56 -43.15
N LEU A 184 -6.26 23.16 -42.16
CA LEU A 184 -5.18 22.51 -41.43
C LEU A 184 -5.68 21.31 -40.61
N LEU A 185 -6.86 21.41 -39.99
CA LEU A 185 -7.51 20.29 -39.30
C LEU A 185 -7.77 19.11 -40.26
N ASN A 186 -8.28 19.39 -41.47
CA ASN A 186 -8.52 18.35 -42.47
C ASN A 186 -7.22 17.65 -42.90
N VAL A 187 -6.12 18.40 -43.04
CA VAL A 187 -4.81 17.81 -43.36
C VAL A 187 -4.33 16.90 -42.22
N ILE A 188 -4.48 17.34 -40.97
CA ILE A 188 -4.09 16.56 -39.79
C ILE A 188 -4.90 15.26 -39.71
N GLU A 189 -6.20 15.34 -39.97
CA GLU A 189 -7.11 14.19 -39.97
C GLU A 189 -6.72 13.16 -41.05
N VAL A 190 -6.56 13.61 -42.29
CA VAL A 190 -6.16 12.73 -43.41
C VAL A 190 -4.76 12.13 -43.18
N ALA A 191 -3.81 12.93 -42.68
CA ALA A 191 -2.46 12.46 -42.39
C ALA A 191 -2.43 11.43 -41.27
N SER A 192 -3.33 11.53 -40.28
CA SER A 192 -3.44 10.55 -39.19
C SER A 192 -4.05 9.22 -39.65
N ALA A 193 -4.78 9.22 -40.77
CA ALA A 193 -5.39 8.02 -41.36
C ALA A 193 -4.47 7.29 -42.36
N THR A 194 -3.36 7.91 -42.78
CA THR A 194 -2.46 7.37 -43.81
C THR A 194 -1.01 7.34 -43.30
N ASP A 195 -0.51 6.16 -42.96
CA ASP A 195 0.82 5.96 -42.35
C ASP A 195 1.96 6.64 -43.12
N ASN A 196 1.90 6.64 -44.46
CA ASN A 196 2.93 7.23 -45.32
C ASN A 196 2.91 8.77 -45.34
N LEU A 197 1.79 9.39 -44.95
CA LEU A 197 1.63 10.84 -44.89
C LEU A 197 1.88 11.41 -43.49
N THR A 198 1.65 10.61 -42.43
CA THR A 198 1.83 11.07 -41.04
C THR A 198 3.21 11.66 -40.82
N GLY A 199 4.29 10.92 -41.14
CA GLY A 199 5.65 11.41 -40.91
C GLY A 199 6.04 12.61 -41.78
N ALA A 200 5.51 12.70 -43.01
CA ALA A 200 5.81 13.80 -43.92
C ALA A 200 5.12 15.10 -43.48
N VAL A 201 3.83 15.02 -43.10
CA VAL A 201 3.08 16.16 -42.57
C VAL A 201 3.61 16.58 -41.20
N ASP A 202 4.00 15.62 -40.36
CA ASP A 202 4.61 15.89 -39.06
C ASP A 202 5.93 16.65 -39.20
N GLY A 203 6.75 16.31 -40.20
CA GLY A 203 7.97 17.02 -40.54
C GLY A 203 7.73 18.49 -40.87
N GLU A 204 6.77 18.77 -41.77
CA GLU A 204 6.42 20.14 -42.18
C GLU A 204 5.84 20.98 -41.02
N LEU A 205 4.99 20.38 -40.18
CA LEU A 205 4.46 21.05 -39.00
C LEU A 205 5.56 21.33 -37.98
N THR A 206 6.45 20.36 -37.75
CA THR A 206 7.58 20.51 -36.82
C THR A 206 8.52 21.61 -37.28
N GLU A 207 8.83 21.67 -38.58
CA GLU A 207 9.64 22.73 -39.18
C GLU A 207 8.98 24.10 -39.01
N PHE A 208 7.67 24.21 -39.28
CA PHE A 208 6.94 25.45 -39.07
C PHE A 208 6.99 25.91 -37.61
N PHE A 209 6.70 25.04 -36.66
CA PHE A 209 6.70 25.39 -35.25
C PHE A 209 8.10 25.67 -34.69
N ALA A 210 9.16 25.10 -35.27
CA ALA A 210 10.54 25.40 -34.90
C ALA A 210 10.93 26.86 -35.24
N GLN A 211 10.24 27.49 -36.19
CA GLN A 211 10.49 28.88 -36.60
C GLN A 211 9.69 29.91 -35.76
N LEU A 212 8.78 29.46 -34.89
CA LEU A 212 7.94 30.34 -34.08
C LEU A 212 8.60 30.73 -32.74
N PRO A 213 8.26 31.90 -32.16
CA PRO A 213 8.64 32.24 -30.79
C PRO A 213 8.14 31.20 -29.79
N GLU A 214 8.93 30.88 -28.76
CA GLU A 214 8.60 29.83 -27.78
C GLU A 214 7.26 30.07 -27.08
N ASP A 215 6.90 31.31 -26.74
CA ASP A 215 5.60 31.62 -26.13
C ASP A 215 4.41 31.24 -27.04
N THR A 216 4.58 31.41 -28.36
CA THR A 216 3.56 31.05 -29.35
C THR A 216 3.49 29.52 -29.50
N LYS A 217 4.64 28.85 -29.54
CA LYS A 217 4.73 27.40 -29.58
C LYS A 217 4.10 26.74 -28.34
N LEU A 218 4.39 27.28 -27.15
CA LEU A 218 3.81 26.86 -25.88
C LEU A 218 2.29 27.07 -25.85
N PHE A 219 1.79 28.17 -26.40
CA PHE A 219 0.35 28.41 -26.48
C PHE A 219 -0.37 27.36 -27.33
N TRP A 220 0.18 26.94 -28.47
CA TRP A 220 -0.47 26.01 -29.39
C TRP A 220 -0.25 24.52 -29.04
N LEU A 221 0.92 24.17 -28.49
CA LEU A 221 1.33 22.77 -28.25
C LEU A 221 1.46 22.41 -26.76
N GLY A 222 1.61 23.41 -25.88
CA GLY A 222 1.71 23.28 -24.43
C GLY A 222 3.13 23.10 -23.86
N ALA A 223 3.27 23.24 -22.54
CA ALA A 223 4.56 23.29 -21.83
C ALA A 223 5.38 21.99 -21.88
N GLU A 224 4.72 20.85 -21.78
CA GLU A 224 5.37 19.53 -21.79
C GLU A 224 6.10 19.21 -23.11
N SER A 225 5.70 19.84 -24.22
CA SER A 225 6.37 19.68 -25.53
C SER A 225 7.73 20.38 -25.61
N ALA A 226 7.99 21.39 -24.77
CA ALA A 226 9.27 22.09 -24.73
C ALA A 226 10.29 21.40 -23.80
N GLN A 227 9.84 20.47 -22.95
CA GLN A 227 10.58 20.00 -21.77
C GLN A 227 11.27 18.64 -21.94
N ARG A 228 11.19 17.99 -23.12
CA ARG A 228 11.94 16.74 -23.41
C ARG A 228 13.45 16.93 -23.61
N ASN A 229 13.97 18.16 -23.46
CA ASN A 229 15.36 18.49 -23.79
C ASN A 229 16.33 18.51 -22.59
N THR A 230 15.94 18.12 -21.37
CA THR A 230 16.87 18.21 -20.22
C THR A 230 17.08 16.96 -19.37
N ASP A 231 16.30 15.88 -19.50
CA ASP A 231 16.30 14.83 -18.45
C ASP A 231 16.67 13.40 -18.91
N ASP A 232 17.41 13.22 -20.00
CA ASP A 232 17.93 11.89 -20.40
C ASP A 232 19.45 11.89 -20.69
N GLU A 233 20.23 12.12 -19.64
CA GLU A 233 21.58 11.57 -19.52
C GLU A 233 21.63 10.64 -18.30
N ILE A 234 21.47 9.32 -18.52
CA ILE A 234 22.21 8.22 -17.86
C ILE A 234 22.04 6.95 -18.74
N HIS A 235 23.11 6.66 -19.49
CA HIS A 235 23.63 5.43 -20.15
C HIS A 235 22.77 4.25 -20.72
N PRO A 236 23.24 3.61 -21.83
CA PRO A 236 22.60 2.48 -22.53
C PRO A 236 23.19 1.09 -22.17
N PRO A 237 22.71 0.00 -22.81
CA PRO A 237 23.65 -0.97 -23.37
C PRO A 237 23.38 -1.37 -24.84
N ALA A 238 24.44 -1.89 -25.44
CA ALA A 238 24.72 -2.07 -26.86
C ALA A 238 23.97 -3.23 -27.57
N ALA A 239 23.73 -3.09 -28.88
CA ALA A 239 24.55 -3.71 -29.95
C ALA A 239 23.80 -3.76 -31.30
N ALA A 240 24.34 -3.08 -32.33
CA ALA A 240 24.65 -3.62 -33.67
C ALA A 240 24.69 -2.53 -34.77
N ALA A 241 25.91 -2.30 -35.30
CA ALA A 241 26.28 -1.91 -36.67
C ALA A 241 25.91 -0.52 -37.25
N SER A 242 26.94 0.33 -37.37
CA SER A 242 27.09 1.52 -38.26
C SER A 242 27.46 1.10 -39.72
N PRO A 243 27.64 1.98 -40.75
CA PRO A 243 27.82 3.43 -40.68
C PRO A 243 27.27 4.32 -41.84
N SER A 244 27.39 5.64 -41.60
CA SER A 244 27.63 6.74 -42.56
C SER A 244 26.43 7.44 -43.23
N GLY A 245 26.18 8.66 -42.75
CA GLY A 245 25.43 9.72 -43.40
C GLY A 245 25.58 10.99 -42.57
N ASN A 246 26.52 11.87 -42.93
CA ASN A 246 26.73 13.17 -42.31
C ASN A 246 25.55 14.11 -42.62
N GLY A 247 25.00 14.80 -41.61
CA GLY A 247 24.11 15.95 -41.79
C GLY A 247 23.15 16.19 -40.62
N ASP A 248 23.35 17.31 -39.91
CA ASP A 248 22.38 18.06 -39.09
C ASP A 248 21.73 17.39 -37.86
N THR A 249 22.51 17.26 -36.78
CA THR A 249 22.04 16.89 -35.44
C THR A 249 21.55 18.08 -34.60
N SER A 250 20.72 18.96 -35.15
CA SER A 250 20.11 20.08 -34.39
C SER A 250 18.59 20.27 -34.60
N SER A 251 17.89 19.39 -35.32
CA SER A 251 16.43 19.50 -35.55
C SER A 251 15.58 18.37 -34.95
N SER A 252 16.18 17.32 -34.39
CA SER A 252 15.46 16.09 -34.03
C SER A 252 15.26 15.94 -32.52
N ARG A 253 14.05 16.21 -31.99
CA ARG A 253 13.44 15.40 -30.89
C ARG A 253 12.00 15.73 -30.45
N TRP A 254 11.14 16.21 -31.33
CA TRP A 254 9.71 16.31 -31.02
C TRP A 254 8.88 16.07 -32.26
N SER A 255 7.82 15.28 -32.11
CA SER A 255 6.85 14.91 -33.14
C SER A 255 5.50 15.44 -32.69
N ILE A 256 4.76 16.10 -33.57
CA ILE A 256 3.42 16.59 -33.27
C ILE A 256 2.44 15.45 -33.50
N LEU A 257 2.36 14.95 -34.74
CA LEU A 257 1.44 13.88 -35.16
C LEU A 257 1.93 12.49 -34.75
N SER A 258 3.24 12.26 -34.75
CA SER A 258 3.84 10.97 -34.39
C SER A 258 4.04 10.80 -32.87
N ASP A 259 3.53 11.72 -32.04
CA ASP A 259 3.57 11.60 -30.59
C ASP A 259 2.71 10.41 -30.13
N PRO A 260 3.29 9.38 -29.47
CA PRO A 260 2.53 8.20 -29.02
C PRO A 260 1.47 8.54 -27.96
N THR A 261 1.57 9.71 -27.32
CA THR A 261 0.57 10.17 -26.33
C THR A 261 -0.51 11.05 -26.94
N TYR A 262 -0.38 11.42 -28.23
CA TYR A 262 -1.27 12.32 -28.98
C TYR A 262 -1.57 13.66 -28.26
N ARG A 263 -0.80 14.07 -27.26
CA ARG A 263 -1.11 15.24 -26.43
C ARG A 263 -0.95 16.53 -27.23
N SER A 264 0.13 16.61 -28.00
CA SER A 264 0.42 17.77 -28.85
C SER A 264 -0.60 17.93 -29.97
N VAL A 265 -0.98 16.84 -30.65
CA VAL A 265 -2.07 16.85 -31.66
C VAL A 265 -3.38 17.29 -31.03
N ASN A 266 -3.72 16.76 -29.86
CA ASN A 266 -4.96 17.08 -29.17
C ASN A 266 -5.05 18.56 -28.77
N ARG A 267 -3.97 19.15 -28.28
CA ARG A 267 -3.91 20.58 -27.97
C ARG A 267 -3.99 21.44 -29.24
N LEU A 268 -3.21 21.09 -30.28
CA LEU A 268 -3.21 21.79 -31.55
C LEU A 268 -4.61 21.80 -32.18
N THR A 269 -5.23 20.63 -32.29
CA THR A 269 -6.57 20.46 -32.87
C THR A 269 -7.65 21.19 -32.04
N CYS A 270 -7.53 21.20 -30.70
CA CYS A 270 -8.39 22.01 -29.83
C CYS A 270 -8.33 23.51 -30.16
N HIS A 271 -7.13 24.07 -30.26
CA HIS A 271 -6.96 25.48 -30.54
C HIS A 271 -7.43 25.83 -31.96
N LEU A 272 -7.10 25.01 -32.96
CA LEU A 272 -7.55 25.18 -34.34
C LEU A 272 -9.08 25.13 -34.43
N ALA A 273 -9.71 24.16 -33.77
CA ALA A 273 -11.17 24.03 -33.75
C ALA A 273 -11.83 25.24 -33.08
N SER A 274 -11.26 25.74 -31.97
CA SER A 274 -11.77 26.92 -31.27
C SER A 274 -11.77 28.18 -32.15
N ARG A 275 -10.74 28.32 -33.01
CA ARG A 275 -10.60 29.44 -33.95
C ARG A 275 -11.44 29.24 -35.21
N ALA A 276 -11.61 28.00 -35.68
CA ALA A 276 -12.47 27.67 -36.82
C ALA A 276 -13.96 27.96 -36.54
N ARG A 277 -14.42 27.86 -35.27
CA ARG A 277 -15.80 28.20 -34.85
C ARG A 277 -16.25 29.60 -35.25
N LEU A 278 -15.32 30.52 -35.48
CA LEU A 278 -15.62 31.90 -35.92
C LEU A 278 -16.29 31.96 -37.31
N LEU A 279 -16.16 30.93 -38.16
CA LEU A 279 -16.87 30.86 -39.46
C LEU A 279 -18.39 30.72 -39.32
N ASN A 280 -18.85 30.06 -38.25
CA ASN A 280 -20.27 29.70 -38.11
C ASN A 280 -21.08 30.79 -37.37
N ARG A 281 -20.40 31.64 -36.59
CA ARG A 281 -21.05 32.73 -35.83
C ARG A 281 -21.70 33.80 -36.73
N GLN A 282 -21.35 33.83 -38.02
CA GLN A 282 -21.87 34.76 -39.04
C GLN A 282 -23.24 34.36 -39.64
N GLN A 283 -23.86 33.25 -39.22
CA GLN A 283 -25.18 32.84 -39.74
C GLN A 283 -26.29 32.82 -38.70
N THR A 284 -25.99 33.07 -37.43
CA THR A 284 -26.96 32.93 -36.34
C THR A 284 -27.01 34.17 -35.48
N VAL A 285 -27.67 35.24 -35.95
CA VAL A 285 -28.54 36.14 -35.16
C VAL A 285 -29.41 36.92 -36.16
N GLU A 286 -30.72 36.71 -36.09
CA GLU A 286 -31.81 37.66 -36.39
C GLU A 286 -31.55 38.76 -37.45
N ASP A 287 -31.73 38.43 -38.73
CA ASP A 287 -32.23 39.40 -39.73
C ASP A 287 -32.77 38.61 -40.94
N LEU A 288 -33.98 38.10 -40.78
CA LEU A 288 -34.71 37.39 -41.83
C LEU A 288 -35.23 38.33 -42.95
N ASP A 289 -35.01 39.65 -42.83
CA ASP A 289 -35.51 40.64 -43.79
C ASP A 289 -34.45 41.31 -44.70
N ASP A 290 -33.13 41.11 -44.49
CA ASP A 290 -32.08 41.81 -45.27
C ASP A 290 -31.41 40.94 -46.37
N TRP A 291 -32.03 39.82 -46.78
CA TRP A 291 -31.56 38.93 -47.87
C TRP A 291 -31.49 39.59 -49.26
N GLN A 292 -31.90 40.86 -49.38
CA GLN A 292 -31.83 41.63 -50.64
C GLN A 292 -30.54 42.44 -50.81
N ARG A 293 -29.67 42.55 -49.81
CA ARG A 293 -28.35 43.17 -50.02
C ARG A 293 -27.36 42.13 -50.56
N PRO A 294 -26.80 42.31 -51.77
CA PRO A 294 -25.69 41.49 -52.22
C PRO A 294 -24.51 41.69 -51.26
N ARG A 295 -24.15 40.65 -50.51
CA ARG A 295 -22.89 40.57 -49.76
C ARG A 295 -21.77 40.81 -50.78
N SER A 296 -21.04 41.91 -50.64
CA SER A 296 -20.02 42.33 -51.58
C SER A 296 -18.64 41.94 -51.06
N LEU A 297 -17.83 41.31 -51.91
CA LEU A 297 -16.44 40.99 -51.63
C LEU A 297 -15.66 42.29 -51.31
N ARG A 298 -15.21 42.47 -50.05
CA ARG A 298 -14.41 43.63 -49.61
C ARG A 298 -12.94 43.26 -49.49
N LEU A 299 -12.23 43.17 -50.62
CA LEU A 299 -10.81 42.79 -50.67
C LEU A 299 -9.85 43.88 -50.20
N TRP A 300 -10.21 45.16 -50.38
CA TRP A 300 -9.32 46.29 -50.06
C TRP A 300 -9.93 47.16 -48.95
N GLY A 301 -9.07 47.85 -48.21
CA GLY A 301 -9.52 48.75 -47.15
C GLY A 301 -10.34 49.91 -47.70
N ASP A 302 -11.59 50.06 -47.25
CA ASP A 302 -12.43 51.23 -47.52
C ASP A 302 -11.78 52.48 -46.88
N ARG A 303 -11.05 53.27 -47.68
CA ARG A 303 -10.60 54.63 -47.26
C ARG A 303 -11.69 55.70 -47.43
N ARG A 304 -12.86 55.36 -47.98
CA ARG A 304 -13.94 56.33 -48.22
C ARG A 304 -14.62 56.87 -46.96
N ALA A 305 -14.26 56.39 -45.76
CA ALA A 305 -14.86 56.84 -44.50
C ALA A 305 -14.13 58.00 -43.80
N SER A 306 -12.96 58.46 -44.29
CA SER A 306 -12.14 59.44 -43.54
C SER A 306 -12.20 60.88 -44.06
N THR A 307 -13.15 61.22 -44.93
CA THR A 307 -13.33 62.60 -45.42
C THR A 307 -14.75 63.11 -45.22
N VAL A 308 -15.31 62.99 -44.02
CA VAL A 308 -16.41 63.85 -43.57
C VAL A 308 -16.24 64.17 -42.08
N HIS A 309 -16.04 65.46 -41.82
CA HIS A 309 -16.16 66.19 -40.56
C HIS A 309 -15.17 65.89 -39.42
N GLY A 310 -14.30 66.90 -39.18
CA GLY A 310 -13.70 67.12 -37.88
C GLY A 310 -14.77 67.40 -36.83
N GLY A 311 -14.60 66.77 -35.67
CA GLY A 311 -15.43 66.94 -34.49
C GLY A 311 -14.85 66.04 -33.41
N GLU A 312 -14.41 66.68 -32.33
CA GLU A 312 -13.80 66.04 -31.18
C GLU A 312 -14.74 65.05 -30.48
N SER A 313 -14.14 64.18 -29.66
CA SER A 313 -14.68 63.43 -28.50
C SER A 313 -15.21 61.99 -28.67
N GLY A 314 -14.56 61.06 -27.95
CA GLY A 314 -15.14 59.81 -27.44
C GLY A 314 -14.30 58.53 -27.67
N PRO A 315 -13.76 57.85 -26.65
CA PRO A 315 -13.29 56.48 -26.74
C PRO A 315 -14.45 55.53 -26.36
N GLU A 316 -15.38 55.31 -27.28
CA GLU A 316 -16.39 54.26 -27.16
C GLU A 316 -16.41 53.44 -28.46
N CYS A 317 -16.50 52.11 -28.29
CA CYS A 317 -16.67 51.04 -29.29
C CYS A 317 -15.40 50.46 -29.95
N ASP A 318 -14.72 49.54 -29.24
CA ASP A 318 -13.74 48.59 -29.81
C ASP A 318 -14.33 47.19 -30.13
N ASP A 319 -15.59 46.88 -29.75
CA ASP A 319 -16.17 45.54 -29.94
C ASP A 319 -16.83 45.30 -31.32
N ASP A 320 -17.26 46.36 -32.02
CA ASP A 320 -17.90 46.24 -33.35
C ASP A 320 -16.91 46.14 -34.53
N LEU A 321 -15.63 46.43 -34.31
CA LEU A 321 -14.61 46.34 -35.35
C LEU A 321 -14.16 44.89 -35.63
N SER A 322 -14.31 44.00 -34.65
CA SER A 322 -13.89 42.59 -34.74
C SER A 322 -14.82 41.75 -35.62
N SER A 323 -16.14 41.93 -35.51
CA SER A 323 -17.13 41.24 -36.36
C SER A 323 -17.06 41.75 -37.81
N CYS A 324 -16.87 43.06 -37.99
CA CYS A 324 -16.83 43.70 -39.30
C CYS A 324 -15.58 43.34 -40.12
N LEU A 325 -14.46 42.95 -39.49
CA LEU A 325 -13.25 42.47 -40.19
C LEU A 325 -13.39 41.03 -40.68
N GLN A 326 -14.19 40.19 -40.00
CA GLN A 326 -14.33 38.76 -40.32
C GLN A 326 -15.30 38.51 -41.49
N ASP A 327 -16.32 39.35 -41.68
CA ASP A 327 -17.26 39.27 -42.82
C ASP A 327 -16.60 39.63 -44.17
N ARG A 328 -15.47 40.34 -44.15
CA ARG A 328 -14.86 40.93 -45.36
C ARG A 328 -14.08 39.95 -46.24
N HIS A 329 -13.80 38.74 -45.76
CA HIS A 329 -12.74 37.87 -46.33
C HIS A 329 -13.14 36.41 -46.57
N ALA A 330 -14.31 35.98 -46.07
CA ALA A 330 -14.71 34.56 -46.11
C ALA A 330 -14.87 34.00 -47.53
N GLU A 331 -15.28 34.82 -48.50
CA GLU A 331 -15.54 34.37 -49.88
C GLU A 331 -14.27 34.14 -50.72
N ALA A 332 -13.14 34.72 -50.33
CA ALA A 332 -11.86 34.55 -51.03
C ALA A 332 -11.05 33.36 -50.51
N ALA A 333 -11.45 32.73 -49.40
CA ALA A 333 -10.72 31.63 -48.79
C ALA A 333 -11.10 30.29 -49.43
N ALA A 334 -10.15 29.65 -50.09
CA ALA A 334 -10.32 28.30 -50.62
C ALA A 334 -10.35 27.27 -49.47
N LEU A 335 -11.18 26.24 -49.58
CA LEU A 335 -11.21 25.11 -48.65
C LEU A 335 -10.66 23.82 -49.30
N LEU A 336 -10.07 22.95 -48.49
CA LEU A 336 -9.70 21.58 -48.89
C LEU A 336 -10.95 20.69 -48.93
N PRO A 337 -11.37 20.19 -50.10
CA PRO A 337 -12.38 19.13 -50.16
C PRO A 337 -11.71 17.79 -49.84
N GLY A 338 -12.28 17.04 -48.89
CA GLY A 338 -11.93 15.64 -48.70
C GLY A 338 -12.22 14.84 -49.98
N ASN A 339 -11.16 14.33 -50.60
CA ASN A 339 -11.08 13.43 -51.77
C ASN A 339 -11.91 13.81 -53.02
N LEU A 340 -11.54 14.93 -53.67
CA LEU A 340 -11.83 15.34 -55.07
C LEU A 340 -12.68 16.63 -55.21
N VAL A 341 -12.05 17.63 -55.86
CA VAL A 341 -12.66 18.75 -56.63
C VAL A 341 -13.35 19.89 -55.84
N PRO A 342 -13.19 21.17 -56.28
CA PRO A 342 -13.62 22.36 -55.54
C PRO A 342 -15.15 22.54 -55.49
N SER A 343 -15.61 23.10 -54.37
CA SER A 343 -17.00 23.51 -54.09
C SER A 343 -17.55 24.63 -54.99
N SER A 344 -16.82 25.07 -56.02
CA SER A 344 -17.37 25.94 -57.06
C SER A 344 -18.49 25.27 -57.88
N LEU A 345 -18.69 23.95 -57.76
CA LEU A 345 -19.70 23.18 -58.49
C LEU A 345 -20.80 22.49 -57.65
N THR A 346 -20.80 22.57 -56.32
CA THR A 346 -21.95 22.15 -55.51
C THR A 346 -22.65 23.36 -54.90
N ARG A 347 -23.56 23.96 -55.66
CA ARG A 347 -24.72 24.64 -55.08
C ARG A 347 -25.52 23.60 -54.29
N GLY A 348 -25.27 23.43 -53.01
CA GLY A 348 -26.17 22.60 -52.20
C GLY A 348 -25.76 22.28 -50.77
N THR A 349 -24.49 21.96 -50.51
CA THR A 349 -24.13 21.39 -49.20
C THR A 349 -23.30 22.35 -48.36
N SER A 350 -23.85 22.75 -47.21
CA SER A 350 -23.14 23.57 -46.24
C SER A 350 -21.95 22.79 -45.65
N PRO A 351 -20.87 23.46 -45.21
CA PRO A 351 -19.73 22.81 -44.53
C PRO A 351 -20.16 21.87 -43.38
N GLY A 352 -21.25 22.22 -42.69
CA GLY A 352 -21.81 21.39 -41.64
C GLY A 352 -22.48 20.10 -42.11
N GLN A 353 -23.01 20.02 -43.35
CA GLN A 353 -23.54 18.77 -43.91
C GLN A 353 -22.42 17.81 -44.36
N ARG A 354 -21.28 18.35 -44.81
CA ARG A 354 -20.12 17.54 -45.17
C ARG A 354 -19.45 16.93 -43.94
N ALA A 355 -19.33 17.70 -42.86
CA ALA A 355 -18.84 17.20 -41.58
C ALA A 355 -19.76 16.15 -40.95
N GLU A 356 -21.08 16.28 -41.15
CA GLU A 356 -22.07 15.28 -40.74
C GLU A 356 -21.86 13.94 -41.45
N GLN A 357 -21.63 13.97 -42.76
CA GLN A 357 -21.34 12.78 -43.56
C GLN A 357 -20.04 12.08 -43.11
N LEU A 358 -18.97 12.85 -42.90
CA LEU A 358 -17.68 12.30 -42.43
C LEU A 358 -17.82 11.67 -41.03
N ALA A 359 -18.55 12.31 -40.12
CA ALA A 359 -18.80 11.73 -38.80
C ALA A 359 -19.58 10.40 -38.86
N GLN A 360 -20.46 10.22 -39.85
CA GLN A 360 -21.18 8.95 -40.04
C GLN A 360 -20.28 7.85 -40.61
N GLU A 361 -19.44 8.18 -41.59
CA GLU A 361 -18.48 7.25 -42.19
C GLU A 361 -17.44 6.77 -41.16
N GLU A 362 -16.98 7.70 -40.32
CA GLU A 362 -16.01 7.45 -39.26
C GLU A 362 -16.52 6.56 -38.12
N LEU A 363 -17.80 6.71 -37.71
CA LEU A 363 -18.39 5.85 -36.69
C LEU A 363 -18.32 4.36 -37.08
N ALA A 364 -18.51 4.05 -38.37
CA ALA A 364 -18.39 2.69 -38.89
C ALA A 364 -16.94 2.16 -38.88
N GLU A 365 -15.95 3.03 -39.08
CA GLU A 365 -14.54 2.64 -38.97
C GLU A 365 -14.09 2.44 -37.53
N ILE A 366 -14.68 3.18 -36.60
CA ILE A 366 -14.34 3.11 -35.18
C ILE A 366 -14.78 1.78 -34.57
N GLU A 367 -15.92 1.24 -34.99
CA GLU A 367 -16.33 -0.14 -34.63
C GLU A 367 -15.24 -1.17 -34.99
N ASN A 368 -14.62 -1.05 -36.16
CA ASN A 368 -13.56 -1.97 -36.59
C ASN A 368 -12.28 -1.81 -35.75
N LEU A 369 -11.93 -0.58 -35.36
CA LEU A 369 -10.77 -0.31 -34.49
C LEU A 369 -10.97 -0.88 -33.08
N VAL A 370 -12.19 -0.81 -32.55
CA VAL A 370 -12.55 -1.38 -31.24
C VAL A 370 -12.45 -2.90 -31.26
N VAL A 371 -12.95 -3.55 -32.32
CA VAL A 371 -12.82 -5.00 -32.50
C VAL A 371 -11.34 -5.42 -32.62
N ALA A 372 -10.50 -4.61 -33.27
CA ALA A 372 -9.06 -4.84 -33.36
C ALA A 372 -8.30 -4.56 -32.05
N GLY A 373 -8.94 -4.01 -31.02
CA GLY A 373 -8.33 -3.67 -29.74
C GLY A 373 -7.56 -2.33 -29.71
N ASN A 374 -7.73 -1.49 -30.74
CA ASN A 374 -7.07 -0.19 -30.86
C ASN A 374 -7.88 0.93 -30.16
N PHE A 375 -8.17 0.74 -28.86
CA PHE A 375 -9.09 1.61 -28.10
C PHE A 375 -8.63 3.07 -28.02
N GLU A 376 -7.33 3.33 -27.87
CA GLU A 376 -6.82 4.71 -27.76
C GLU A 376 -6.94 5.49 -29.07
N LEU A 377 -6.66 4.84 -30.21
CA LEU A 377 -6.80 5.43 -31.54
C LEU A 377 -8.28 5.73 -31.83
N ALA A 378 -9.16 4.76 -31.54
CA ALA A 378 -10.61 4.92 -31.65
C ALA A 378 -11.12 6.09 -30.79
N ARG A 379 -10.66 6.20 -29.54
CA ARG A 379 -10.99 7.30 -28.62
C ARG A 379 -10.51 8.65 -29.13
N CYS A 380 -9.30 8.74 -29.68
CA CYS A 380 -8.77 9.98 -30.26
C CYS A 380 -9.60 10.44 -31.46
N ARG A 381 -9.96 9.54 -32.39
CA ARG A 381 -10.81 9.86 -33.55
C ARG A 381 -12.19 10.36 -33.13
N LEU A 382 -12.87 9.63 -32.22
CA LEU A 382 -14.16 10.07 -31.67
C LEU A 382 -14.06 11.41 -30.95
N GLN A 383 -12.96 11.70 -30.23
CA GLN A 383 -12.77 12.99 -29.57
C GLN A 383 -12.58 14.14 -30.56
N VAL A 384 -11.84 13.93 -31.65
CA VAL A 384 -11.69 14.92 -32.72
C VAL A 384 -13.05 15.17 -33.38
N GLN A 385 -13.80 14.12 -33.73
CA GLN A 385 -15.15 14.23 -34.29
C GLN A 385 -16.12 14.92 -33.35
N ARG A 386 -16.15 14.54 -32.08
CA ARG A 386 -16.96 15.20 -31.04
C ARG A 386 -16.68 16.69 -31.02
N ARG A 387 -15.41 17.10 -31.09
CA ARG A 387 -15.00 18.51 -31.10
C ARG A 387 -15.41 19.24 -32.39
N VAL A 388 -15.30 18.58 -33.55
CA VAL A 388 -15.74 19.09 -34.86
C VAL A 388 -17.27 19.27 -34.88
N LEU A 389 -18.02 18.25 -34.46
CA LEU A 389 -19.48 18.29 -34.38
C LEU A 389 -19.97 19.35 -33.38
N CYS A 390 -19.35 19.46 -32.19
CA CYS A 390 -19.64 20.52 -31.23
C CYS A 390 -19.28 21.93 -31.75
N ALA A 391 -18.27 22.05 -32.62
CA ALA A 391 -17.88 23.33 -33.21
C ALA A 391 -18.83 23.80 -34.30
N LEU A 392 -19.53 22.86 -34.94
CA LEU A 392 -20.45 23.10 -36.04
C LEU A 392 -21.90 23.20 -35.57
N ASP A 393 -22.20 23.01 -34.29
CA ASP A 393 -23.57 22.85 -33.80
C ASP A 393 -24.46 24.07 -34.08
N SER A 394 -25.56 23.86 -34.81
CA SER A 394 -26.58 24.90 -35.03
C SER A 394 -28.00 24.37 -35.27
N GLN A 395 -28.28 23.06 -35.20
CA GLN A 395 -29.65 22.50 -35.32
C GLN A 395 -29.77 21.11 -34.67
N ASP A 396 -30.97 20.80 -34.14
CA ASP A 396 -31.37 19.56 -33.47
C ASP A 396 -30.92 18.24 -34.15
N ARG A 397 -30.67 18.23 -35.47
CA ARG A 397 -30.20 17.05 -36.22
C ARG A 397 -28.77 16.60 -35.86
N ARG A 398 -27.91 17.49 -35.34
CA ARG A 398 -26.52 17.14 -34.94
C ARG A 398 -26.43 16.59 -33.52
N GLY A 399 -27.45 16.83 -32.70
CA GLY A 399 -27.55 16.28 -31.34
C GLY A 399 -27.54 14.75 -31.34
N ASP A 400 -28.24 14.11 -32.28
CA ASP A 400 -28.28 12.65 -32.40
C ASP A 400 -26.92 12.04 -32.75
N LEU A 401 -26.16 12.72 -33.62
CA LEU A 401 -24.82 12.29 -34.03
C LEU A 401 -23.79 12.48 -32.91
N LEU A 402 -23.85 13.61 -32.21
CA LEU A 402 -23.06 13.84 -31.00
C LEU A 402 -23.39 12.80 -29.92
N ALA A 403 -24.67 12.49 -29.71
CA ALA A 403 -25.10 11.48 -28.76
C ALA A 403 -24.60 10.08 -29.15
N ARG A 404 -24.53 9.76 -30.44
CA ARG A 404 -23.91 8.50 -30.94
C ARG A 404 -22.41 8.46 -30.70
N VAL A 405 -21.70 9.55 -30.98
CA VAL A 405 -20.25 9.66 -30.69
C VAL A 405 -19.98 9.53 -29.18
N ASP A 406 -20.80 10.16 -28.35
CA ASP A 406 -20.72 10.04 -26.89
C ASP A 406 -21.05 8.62 -26.41
N ALA A 407 -22.04 7.96 -27.01
CA ALA A 407 -22.38 6.57 -26.74
C ALA A 407 -21.24 5.61 -27.13
N GLU A 408 -20.59 5.82 -28.28
CA GLU A 408 -19.43 5.02 -28.69
C GLU A 408 -18.21 5.27 -27.80
N LEU A 409 -17.97 6.51 -27.37
CA LEU A 409 -16.92 6.79 -26.37
C LEU A 409 -17.16 6.03 -25.07
N LEU A 410 -18.41 5.93 -24.63
CA LEU A 410 -18.78 5.10 -23.47
C LEU A 410 -18.64 3.61 -23.78
N SER A 411 -19.04 3.15 -24.97
CA SER A 411 -18.91 1.76 -25.42
C SER A 411 -17.46 1.29 -25.38
N ILE A 412 -16.53 2.09 -25.91
CA ILE A 412 -15.08 1.85 -25.87
C ILE A 412 -14.60 1.66 -24.43
N HIS A 413 -15.02 2.52 -23.51
CA HIS A 413 -14.64 2.43 -22.09
C HIS A 413 -15.13 1.13 -21.44
N HIS A 414 -16.33 0.66 -21.79
CA HIS A 414 -16.83 -0.62 -21.31
C HIS A 414 -16.07 -1.80 -21.94
N ALA A 415 -15.83 -1.78 -23.24
CA ALA A 415 -15.09 -2.83 -23.94
C ALA A 415 -13.65 -2.98 -23.45
N GLU A 416 -12.98 -1.87 -23.13
CA GLU A 416 -11.64 -1.86 -22.55
C GLU A 416 -11.63 -2.52 -21.16
N LYS A 417 -12.60 -2.17 -20.29
CA LYS A 417 -12.78 -2.83 -18.99
C LYS A 417 -13.08 -4.32 -19.11
N GLU A 418 -13.92 -4.72 -20.07
CA GLU A 418 -14.22 -6.13 -20.32
C GLU A 418 -12.97 -6.89 -20.78
N LEU A 419 -12.14 -6.30 -21.65
CA LEU A 419 -10.89 -6.90 -22.07
C LEU A 419 -9.90 -7.04 -20.91
N GLU A 420 -9.75 -6.00 -20.08
CA GLU A 420 -8.93 -6.06 -18.86
C GLU A 420 -9.41 -7.17 -17.92
N GLN A 421 -10.73 -7.28 -17.72
CA GLN A 421 -11.33 -8.33 -16.90
C GLN A 421 -11.07 -9.73 -17.50
N LEU A 422 -11.19 -9.91 -18.82
CA LEU A 422 -10.87 -11.17 -19.50
C LEU A 422 -9.39 -11.54 -19.39
N GLN A 423 -8.49 -10.56 -19.51
CA GLN A 423 -7.05 -10.77 -19.32
C GLN A 423 -6.74 -11.20 -17.89
N LEU A 424 -7.37 -10.56 -16.91
CA LEU A 424 -7.27 -10.91 -15.49
C LEU A 424 -7.78 -12.34 -15.23
N GLN A 425 -8.95 -12.69 -15.78
CA GLN A 425 -9.49 -14.05 -15.69
C GLN A 425 -8.56 -15.09 -16.31
N ARG A 426 -7.96 -14.82 -17.48
CA ARG A 426 -6.98 -15.71 -18.12
C ARG A 426 -5.72 -15.88 -17.27
N ALA A 427 -5.23 -14.81 -16.66
CA ALA A 427 -4.08 -14.86 -15.75
C ALA A 427 -4.40 -15.71 -14.51
N CYS A 428 -5.55 -15.49 -13.88
CA CYS A 428 -6.02 -16.30 -12.75
C CYS A 428 -6.17 -17.78 -13.13
N ALA A 429 -6.78 -18.09 -14.28
CA ALA A 429 -6.92 -19.47 -14.77
C ALA A 429 -5.56 -20.14 -15.01
N LYS A 430 -4.58 -19.39 -15.54
CA LYS A 430 -3.21 -19.88 -15.72
C LYS A 430 -2.57 -20.21 -14.37
N LEU A 431 -2.65 -19.31 -13.39
CA LEU A 431 -2.12 -19.53 -12.03
C LEU A 431 -2.75 -20.76 -11.35
N VAL A 432 -4.07 -20.93 -11.48
CA VAL A 432 -4.78 -22.12 -10.99
C VAL A 432 -4.25 -23.39 -11.66
N SER A 433 -4.11 -23.39 -12.99
CA SER A 433 -3.60 -24.55 -13.73
C SER A 433 -2.15 -24.91 -13.37
N GLU A 434 -1.33 -23.91 -13.07
CA GLU A 434 0.05 -24.10 -12.62
C GLU A 434 0.08 -24.67 -11.20
N LEU A 435 -0.77 -24.18 -10.30
CA LEU A 435 -0.93 -24.78 -8.97
C LEU A 435 -1.42 -26.22 -9.05
N GLU A 436 -2.34 -26.55 -9.96
CA GLU A 436 -2.78 -27.93 -10.16
C GLU A 436 -1.65 -28.83 -10.64
N ARG A 437 -0.77 -28.34 -11.53
CA ARG A 437 0.45 -29.05 -11.94
C ARG A 437 1.42 -29.23 -10.77
N PHE A 438 1.61 -28.19 -9.96
CA PHE A 438 2.42 -28.25 -8.74
C PHE A 438 1.88 -29.29 -7.74
N CYS A 439 0.57 -29.33 -7.53
CA CYS A 439 -0.08 -30.30 -6.65
C CYS A 439 0.07 -31.76 -7.11
N LYS A 440 0.46 -32.01 -8.37
CA LYS A 440 0.77 -33.35 -8.88
C LYS A 440 2.17 -33.83 -8.52
N LEU A 441 3.05 -32.95 -8.01
CA LEU A 441 4.38 -33.36 -7.55
C LEU A 441 4.29 -34.29 -6.35
N THR A 442 5.07 -35.37 -6.38
CA THR A 442 5.13 -36.40 -5.32
C THR A 442 6.43 -36.37 -4.52
N SER A 443 7.46 -35.66 -5.00
CA SER A 443 8.78 -35.55 -4.37
C SER A 443 8.94 -34.19 -3.69
N LEU A 444 9.52 -34.19 -2.48
CA LEU A 444 9.62 -33.01 -1.63
C LEU A 444 10.60 -31.96 -2.17
N ALA A 445 11.83 -32.35 -2.50
CA ALA A 445 12.87 -31.41 -2.95
C ALA A 445 12.48 -30.53 -4.16
N PRO A 446 11.89 -31.08 -5.25
CA PRO A 446 11.42 -30.23 -6.35
C PRO A 446 10.17 -29.41 -5.98
N ALA A 447 9.31 -29.91 -5.09
CA ALA A 447 8.15 -29.16 -4.63
C ALA A 447 8.54 -27.96 -3.75
N GLU A 448 9.59 -28.05 -2.94
CA GLU A 448 10.07 -26.90 -2.15
C GLU A 448 10.63 -25.79 -3.05
N ARG A 449 11.46 -26.14 -4.04
CA ARG A 449 11.99 -25.18 -5.02
C ARG A 449 10.89 -24.51 -5.85
N GLN A 450 9.92 -25.29 -6.35
CA GLN A 450 8.82 -24.74 -7.13
C GLN A 450 7.83 -23.94 -6.29
N ALA A 451 7.70 -24.23 -4.99
CA ALA A 451 6.85 -23.44 -4.09
C ALA A 451 7.39 -22.02 -3.88
N GLU A 452 8.70 -21.86 -3.78
CA GLU A 452 9.35 -20.54 -3.68
C GLU A 452 9.15 -19.72 -4.96
N ASP A 453 9.36 -20.34 -6.13
CA ASP A 453 9.10 -19.71 -7.43
C ASP A 453 7.62 -19.34 -7.61
N LEU A 454 6.70 -20.23 -7.22
CA LEU A 454 5.26 -19.95 -7.21
C LEU A 454 4.92 -18.75 -6.32
N ARG A 455 5.48 -18.68 -5.10
CA ARG A 455 5.28 -17.53 -4.20
C ARG A 455 5.78 -16.23 -4.81
N HIS A 456 7.02 -16.22 -5.34
CA HIS A 456 7.58 -15.02 -5.97
C HIS A 456 6.67 -14.51 -7.11
N ARG A 457 6.20 -15.40 -7.98
CA ARG A 457 5.32 -15.03 -9.09
C ARG A 457 3.93 -14.56 -8.61
N LEU A 458 3.38 -15.16 -7.55
CA LEU A 458 2.13 -14.70 -6.94
C LEU A 458 2.29 -13.28 -6.35
N ASP A 459 3.41 -12.99 -5.70
CA ASP A 459 3.73 -11.67 -5.17
C ASP A 459 3.96 -10.64 -6.28
N GLU A 460 4.64 -11.03 -7.36
CA GLU A 460 4.82 -10.18 -8.54
C GLU A 460 3.49 -9.86 -9.22
N HIS A 461 2.60 -10.85 -9.37
CA HIS A 461 1.24 -10.62 -9.84
C HIS A 461 0.46 -9.69 -8.93
N ARG A 462 0.61 -9.83 -7.60
CA ARG A 462 -0.01 -8.95 -6.61
C ARG A 462 0.45 -7.50 -6.76
N ALA A 463 1.74 -7.28 -7.00
CA ALA A 463 2.31 -5.94 -7.18
C ALA A 463 1.85 -5.25 -8.47
N ARG A 464 1.48 -6.01 -9.50
CA ARG A 464 1.01 -5.48 -10.80
C ARG A 464 -0.50 -5.19 -10.83
N LEU A 465 -1.27 -5.60 -9.81
CA LEU A 465 -2.71 -5.38 -9.78
C LEU A 465 -3.04 -3.94 -9.35
N ALA A 466 -4.00 -3.33 -10.05
CA ALA A 466 -4.59 -2.07 -9.63
C ALA A 466 -5.31 -2.23 -8.26
N PRO A 467 -5.42 -1.17 -7.44
CA PRO A 467 -5.91 -1.27 -6.05
C PRO A 467 -7.30 -1.93 -5.92
N GLN A 468 -8.19 -1.65 -6.87
CA GLN A 468 -9.55 -2.22 -6.89
C GLN A 468 -9.54 -3.72 -7.25
N ALA A 469 -8.71 -4.14 -8.21
CA ALA A 469 -8.56 -5.55 -8.58
C ALA A 469 -7.80 -6.35 -7.49
N ALA A 470 -6.99 -5.67 -6.67
CA ALA A 470 -6.22 -6.30 -5.61
C ALA A 470 -7.11 -6.83 -4.46
N GLU A 471 -8.26 -6.23 -4.19
CA GLU A 471 -9.21 -6.73 -3.18
C GLU A 471 -9.92 -8.01 -3.65
N GLU A 472 -10.46 -8.02 -4.88
CA GLU A 472 -11.18 -9.17 -5.42
C GLU A 472 -10.26 -10.38 -5.69
N VAL A 473 -9.09 -10.13 -6.29
CA VAL A 473 -8.14 -11.18 -6.67
C VAL A 473 -7.22 -11.56 -5.51
N GLY A 474 -7.06 -10.68 -4.52
CA GLY A 474 -6.21 -10.93 -3.34
C GLY A 474 -6.64 -12.16 -2.55
N GLY A 475 -7.95 -12.42 -2.45
CA GLY A 475 -8.49 -13.62 -1.81
C GLY A 475 -8.09 -14.90 -2.55
N LEU A 476 -8.16 -14.89 -3.88
CA LEU A 476 -7.75 -16.03 -4.71
C LEU A 476 -6.23 -16.27 -4.62
N LEU A 477 -5.40 -15.22 -4.71
CA LEU A 477 -3.95 -15.36 -4.58
C LEU A 477 -3.53 -15.92 -3.21
N ASN A 478 -4.19 -15.48 -2.13
CA ASN A 478 -3.97 -16.01 -0.79
C ASN A 478 -4.35 -17.49 -0.69
N GLU A 479 -5.49 -17.89 -1.25
CA GLU A 479 -5.92 -19.30 -1.27
C GLU A 479 -4.97 -20.17 -2.11
N LEU A 480 -4.46 -19.67 -3.24
CA LEU A 480 -3.48 -20.40 -4.05
C LEU A 480 -2.16 -20.59 -3.29
N SER A 481 -1.66 -19.55 -2.62
CA SER A 481 -0.47 -19.64 -1.78
C SER A 481 -0.66 -20.64 -0.64
N PHE A 482 -1.80 -20.56 0.06
CA PHE A 482 -2.15 -21.48 1.15
C PHE A 482 -2.22 -22.94 0.68
N ARG A 483 -2.82 -23.20 -0.49
CA ARG A 483 -2.86 -24.55 -1.08
C ARG A 483 -1.47 -25.08 -1.43
N ALA A 484 -0.58 -24.24 -1.96
CA ALA A 484 0.79 -24.62 -2.26
C ALA A 484 1.53 -25.02 -0.99
N GLU A 485 1.46 -24.20 0.06
CA GLU A 485 2.05 -24.47 1.37
C GLU A 485 1.51 -25.76 1.99
N ARG A 486 0.19 -25.95 1.96
CA ARG A 486 -0.46 -27.17 2.47
C ARG A 486 0.03 -28.42 1.75
N HIS A 487 0.25 -28.36 0.43
CA HIS A 487 0.81 -29.48 -0.33
C HIS A 487 2.25 -29.78 0.07
N VAL A 488 3.10 -28.76 0.23
CA VAL A 488 4.48 -28.94 0.74
C VAL A 488 4.46 -29.57 2.13
N VAL A 489 3.64 -29.08 3.05
CA VAL A 489 3.48 -29.65 4.40
C VAL A 489 3.03 -31.11 4.32
N ARG A 490 2.10 -31.45 3.41
CA ARG A 490 1.69 -32.83 3.16
C ARG A 490 2.87 -33.70 2.70
N LEU A 491 3.66 -33.22 1.75
CA LEU A 491 4.83 -33.95 1.25
C LEU A 491 5.92 -34.12 2.33
N ARG A 492 6.17 -33.10 3.16
CA ARG A 492 7.08 -33.19 4.32
C ARG A 492 6.62 -34.29 5.29
N ARG A 493 5.34 -34.29 5.66
CA ARG A 493 4.76 -35.36 6.50
C ARG A 493 4.92 -36.74 5.88
N LEU A 494 4.70 -36.88 4.57
CA LEU A 494 4.87 -38.16 3.88
C LEU A 494 6.33 -38.62 3.85
N ASP A 495 7.28 -37.70 3.68
CA ASP A 495 8.71 -38.00 3.69
C ASP A 495 9.16 -38.44 5.09
N VAL A 496 8.78 -37.69 6.13
CA VAL A 496 9.02 -38.06 7.53
C VAL A 496 8.43 -39.43 7.84
N ARG A 497 7.17 -39.70 7.46
CA ARG A 497 6.53 -41.02 7.61
C ARG A 497 7.32 -42.16 6.96
N LYS A 498 7.94 -41.92 5.81
CA LYS A 498 8.77 -42.92 5.13
C LYS A 498 10.04 -43.20 5.95
N ARG A 499 10.69 -42.17 6.49
CA ARG A 499 11.92 -42.29 7.29
C ARG A 499 11.68 -43.02 8.61
N ILE A 500 10.61 -42.67 9.33
CA ILE A 500 10.30 -43.28 10.64
C ILE A 500 9.59 -44.63 10.53
N ARG A 501 9.22 -45.09 9.33
CA ARG A 501 8.29 -46.23 9.15
C ARG A 501 8.73 -47.48 9.90
N GLU A 502 10.02 -47.79 9.81
CA GLU A 502 10.56 -49.01 10.40
C GLU A 502 10.73 -48.88 11.91
N SER A 503 11.33 -47.78 12.39
CA SER A 503 11.43 -47.49 13.83
C SER A 503 10.05 -47.39 14.50
N LEU A 504 9.02 -46.86 13.83
CA LEU A 504 7.65 -46.80 14.36
C LEU A 504 7.00 -48.18 14.44
N ARG A 505 7.27 -49.08 13.47
CA ARG A 505 6.82 -50.48 13.57
C ARG A 505 7.50 -51.18 14.73
N GLN A 506 8.82 -51.02 14.84
CA GLN A 506 9.60 -51.58 15.94
C GLN A 506 9.07 -51.10 17.29
N LEU A 507 8.84 -49.79 17.46
CA LEU A 507 8.27 -49.20 18.67
C LEU A 507 6.92 -49.85 19.04
N ARG A 508 6.03 -50.04 18.06
CA ARG A 508 4.72 -50.67 18.29
C ARG A 508 4.83 -52.14 18.66
N THR A 509 5.76 -52.87 18.04
CA THR A 509 5.98 -54.30 18.37
C THR A 509 6.68 -54.50 19.70
N SER A 510 7.55 -53.58 20.12
CA SER A 510 8.24 -53.61 21.41
C SER A 510 7.43 -52.94 22.53
N TRP A 511 6.23 -52.45 22.24
CA TRP A 511 5.40 -51.80 23.25
C TRP A 511 4.90 -52.83 24.26
N PRO A 512 5.04 -52.60 25.58
CA PRO A 512 4.59 -53.55 26.58
C PRO A 512 3.08 -53.81 26.47
N ALA A 513 2.70 -55.09 26.44
CA ALA A 513 1.28 -55.48 26.41
C ALA A 513 0.65 -55.47 27.82
N ASP A 514 1.45 -55.66 28.87
CA ASP A 514 1.02 -55.70 30.27
C ASP A 514 2.02 -55.01 31.21
N TRP A 515 1.50 -54.45 32.30
CA TRP A 515 2.21 -53.74 33.37
C TRP A 515 3.21 -54.61 34.13
N THR A 516 3.07 -55.93 34.05
CA THR A 516 3.93 -56.92 34.70
C THR A 516 5.27 -57.14 33.98
N THR A 517 5.42 -56.61 32.76
CA THR A 517 6.64 -56.76 31.95
C THR A 517 7.46 -55.46 31.92
N PRO A 518 8.80 -55.54 31.99
CA PRO A 518 9.65 -54.36 31.83
C PRO A 518 9.59 -53.84 30.39
N VAL A 519 9.79 -52.54 30.22
CA VAL A 519 9.98 -51.92 28.91
C VAL A 519 11.30 -52.40 28.31
N PRO A 520 11.30 -53.03 27.12
CA PRO A 520 12.54 -53.42 26.45
C PRO A 520 13.35 -52.20 26.01
N ASP A 521 14.68 -52.27 26.08
CA ASP A 521 15.57 -51.19 25.61
C ASP A 521 15.31 -50.84 24.12
N ALA A 522 14.94 -51.84 23.32
CA ALA A 522 14.56 -51.67 21.92
C ALA A 522 13.42 -50.65 21.73
N ALA A 523 12.47 -50.55 22.67
CA ALA A 523 11.38 -49.57 22.60
C ALA A 523 11.91 -48.14 22.77
N TYR A 524 12.87 -47.93 23.67
CA TYR A 524 13.49 -46.62 23.86
C TYR A 524 14.39 -46.23 22.68
N THR A 525 15.15 -47.17 22.12
CA THR A 525 15.96 -46.94 20.90
C THR A 525 15.07 -46.60 19.71
N ALA A 526 14.00 -47.38 19.47
CA ALA A 526 13.06 -47.13 18.40
C ALA A 526 12.33 -45.77 18.54
N LEU A 527 12.00 -45.37 19.77
CA LEU A 527 11.42 -44.05 20.03
C LEU A 527 12.43 -42.92 19.77
N ALA A 528 13.68 -43.09 20.17
CA ALA A 528 14.74 -42.11 19.92
C ALA A 528 15.00 -41.94 18.41
N GLU A 529 15.02 -43.03 17.65
CA GLU A 529 15.13 -42.98 16.19
C GLU A 529 13.91 -42.32 15.51
N CYS A 530 12.70 -42.58 16.01
CA CYS A 530 11.49 -41.88 15.54
C CYS A 530 11.63 -40.37 15.77
N HIS A 531 12.01 -39.95 16.97
CA HIS A 531 12.17 -38.54 17.31
C HIS A 531 13.31 -37.87 16.54
N PHE A 532 14.44 -38.57 16.33
CA PHE A 532 15.55 -38.05 15.53
C PHE A 532 15.14 -37.76 14.07
N ASN A 533 14.30 -38.63 13.50
CA ASN A 533 13.80 -38.49 12.13
C ASN A 533 12.51 -37.63 12.02
N ASP A 534 11.88 -37.28 13.14
CA ASP A 534 10.74 -36.35 13.25
C ASP A 534 10.90 -35.40 14.45
N PRO A 535 11.89 -34.48 14.42
CA PRO A 535 12.22 -33.63 15.57
C PRO A 535 11.10 -32.63 15.92
N ASN A 536 10.23 -32.32 14.96
CA ASN A 536 9.15 -31.34 15.12
C ASN A 536 7.81 -32.00 15.51
N GLY A 537 7.76 -33.32 15.73
CA GLY A 537 6.53 -34.03 16.11
C GLY A 537 5.42 -33.92 15.06
N GLN A 538 5.76 -34.03 13.77
CA GLN A 538 4.78 -33.93 12.70
C GLN A 538 3.84 -35.13 12.64
N ILE A 539 4.27 -36.29 13.14
CA ILE A 539 3.51 -37.55 13.07
C ILE A 539 2.90 -37.94 14.41
N GLU A 540 3.67 -37.87 15.49
CA GLU A 540 3.24 -38.19 16.86
C GLU A 540 3.92 -37.24 17.85
N ASP A 541 3.39 -37.21 19.07
CA ASP A 541 4.00 -36.50 20.21
C ASP A 541 5.04 -37.41 20.89
N TRP A 542 6.28 -37.36 20.40
CA TRP A 542 7.37 -38.21 20.89
C TRP A 542 7.70 -38.01 22.38
N PRO A 543 7.76 -36.77 22.92
CA PRO A 543 7.94 -36.56 24.35
C PRO A 543 6.84 -37.22 25.20
N ARG A 544 5.58 -37.13 24.76
CA ARG A 544 4.46 -37.79 25.46
C ARG A 544 4.57 -39.31 25.45
N LEU A 545 4.94 -39.91 24.32
CA LEU A 545 5.15 -41.36 24.24
C LEU A 545 6.32 -41.81 25.11
N ARG A 546 7.41 -41.02 25.20
CA ARG A 546 8.53 -41.28 26.11
C ARG A 546 8.06 -41.26 27.57
N ALA A 547 7.25 -40.28 27.95
CA ALA A 547 6.68 -40.19 29.29
C ALA A 547 5.78 -41.38 29.63
N GLN A 548 5.03 -41.91 28.65
CA GLN A 548 4.23 -43.13 28.83
C GLN A 548 5.09 -44.37 29.08
N LEU A 549 6.17 -44.57 28.30
CA LEU A 549 7.11 -45.66 28.52
C LEU A 549 7.81 -45.53 29.89
N ASP A 550 8.27 -44.33 30.24
CA ASP A 550 8.92 -44.07 31.54
C ASP A 550 7.93 -44.32 32.70
N ALA A 551 6.66 -43.95 32.56
CA ALA A 551 5.64 -44.23 33.57
C ALA A 551 5.33 -45.72 33.73
N HIS A 552 5.32 -46.48 32.62
CA HIS A 552 5.17 -47.94 32.65
C HIS A 552 6.36 -48.59 33.36
N GLN A 553 7.58 -48.23 32.95
CA GLN A 553 8.80 -48.76 33.56
C GLN A 553 8.89 -48.41 35.05
N ALA A 554 8.54 -47.19 35.43
CA ALA A 554 8.50 -46.78 36.84
C ALA A 554 7.52 -47.63 37.66
N ARG A 555 6.33 -47.93 37.12
CA ARG A 555 5.34 -48.77 37.78
C ARG A 555 5.82 -50.22 37.94
N HIS A 556 6.41 -50.79 36.89
CA HIS A 556 7.00 -52.13 36.95
C HIS A 556 8.13 -52.21 38.00
N ARG A 557 9.02 -51.20 38.05
CA ARG A 557 10.08 -51.10 39.06
C ARG A 557 9.51 -50.99 40.48
N LEU A 558 8.47 -50.17 40.67
CA LEU A 558 7.79 -50.06 41.95
C LEU A 558 7.20 -51.40 42.39
N GLN A 559 6.45 -52.09 41.52
CA GLN A 559 5.90 -53.42 41.83
C GLN A 559 7.00 -54.44 42.14
N THR A 560 8.11 -54.40 41.41
CA THR A 560 9.28 -55.25 41.68
C THR A 560 9.86 -54.98 43.07
N ALA A 561 10.02 -53.70 43.45
CA ALA A 561 10.48 -53.34 44.78
C ALA A 561 9.50 -53.81 45.87
N LEU A 562 8.19 -53.65 45.65
CA LEU A 562 7.16 -54.10 46.60
C LEU A 562 7.11 -55.62 46.78
N ALA A 563 7.33 -56.38 45.70
CA ALA A 563 7.44 -57.83 45.77
C ALA A 563 8.71 -58.31 46.53
N MET A 564 9.71 -57.45 46.72
CA MET A 564 10.93 -57.75 47.48
C MET A 564 10.79 -57.53 48.98
N LEU A 565 9.81 -56.75 49.45
CA LEU A 565 9.58 -56.46 50.88
C LEU A 565 9.26 -57.69 51.77
N PRO A 566 8.55 -58.74 51.33
CA PRO A 566 8.20 -59.87 52.20
C PRO A 566 9.31 -60.89 52.47
N ARG A 567 10.52 -60.75 51.90
CA ARG A 567 11.57 -61.77 51.99
C ARG A 567 12.64 -61.38 53.02
N GLU A 568 12.66 -62.08 54.15
CA GLU A 568 13.72 -62.02 55.15
C GLU A 568 15.10 -62.19 54.48
N GLY A 569 15.97 -61.20 54.62
CA GLY A 569 17.38 -61.29 54.20
C GLY A 569 17.82 -60.53 52.94
N LEU A 570 17.03 -59.61 52.38
CA LEU A 570 17.50 -58.72 51.31
C LEU A 570 17.98 -57.38 51.87
N SER A 571 19.21 -56.97 51.50
CA SER A 571 19.78 -55.69 51.95
C SER A 571 18.92 -54.51 51.50
N SER A 572 18.58 -53.61 52.44
CA SER A 572 17.84 -52.36 52.22
C SER A 572 18.32 -51.61 50.97
N GLU A 573 19.62 -51.69 50.69
CA GLU A 573 20.27 -51.05 49.55
C GLU A 573 19.76 -51.50 48.17
N LYS A 574 19.40 -52.78 47.97
CA LYS A 574 18.92 -53.26 46.66
C LYS A 574 17.51 -52.74 46.36
N MET A 575 16.65 -52.75 47.38
CA MET A 575 15.30 -52.18 47.28
C MET A 575 15.37 -50.66 47.02
N GLU A 576 16.21 -49.95 47.78
CA GLU A 576 16.44 -48.52 47.58
C GLU A 576 16.94 -48.18 46.17
N ALA A 577 17.82 -49.00 45.60
CA ALA A 577 18.30 -48.80 44.23
C ALA A 577 17.16 -48.92 43.18
N VAL A 578 16.23 -49.87 43.37
CA VAL A 578 15.07 -50.07 42.48
C VAL A 578 14.04 -48.96 42.65
N LEU A 579 13.78 -48.52 43.88
CA LEU A 579 12.89 -47.38 44.16
C LEU A 579 13.48 -46.06 43.63
N ALA A 580 14.78 -45.84 43.74
CA ALA A 580 15.46 -44.68 43.17
C ALA A 580 15.34 -44.67 41.63
N GLU A 581 15.41 -45.84 40.99
CA GLU A 581 15.18 -45.96 39.55
C GLU A 581 13.74 -45.60 39.19
N ALA A 582 12.74 -46.09 39.94
CA ALA A 582 11.34 -45.73 39.73
C ALA A 582 11.11 -44.21 39.86
N LEU A 583 11.70 -43.57 40.88
CA LEU A 583 11.62 -42.12 41.08
C LEU A 583 12.31 -41.32 39.97
N SER A 584 13.45 -41.81 39.44
CA SER A 584 14.14 -41.16 38.33
C SER A 584 13.34 -41.21 37.01
N LEU A 585 12.50 -42.23 36.84
CA LEU A 585 11.63 -42.38 35.68
C LEU A 585 10.32 -41.60 35.85
N ARG A 586 9.75 -41.61 37.07
CA ARG A 586 8.51 -40.92 37.40
C ARG A 586 8.56 -40.34 38.83
N PRO A 587 8.83 -39.03 38.97
CA PRO A 587 8.89 -38.40 40.30
C PRO A 587 7.58 -38.45 41.08
N ASP A 588 6.41 -38.50 40.40
CA ASP A 588 5.11 -38.64 41.06
C ASP A 588 4.96 -39.94 41.86
N SER A 589 5.78 -40.95 41.59
CA SER A 589 5.81 -42.19 42.37
C SER A 589 6.22 -41.94 43.83
N TRP A 590 6.80 -40.78 44.17
CA TRP A 590 7.08 -40.38 45.54
C TRP A 590 5.84 -40.43 46.43
N ALA A 591 4.67 -40.01 45.94
CA ALA A 591 3.43 -40.06 46.73
C ALA A 591 3.02 -41.48 47.16
N THR A 592 3.47 -42.49 46.40
CA THR A 592 3.26 -43.91 46.72
C THR A 592 4.37 -44.49 47.59
N ILE A 593 5.58 -43.91 47.53
CA ILE A 593 6.77 -44.38 48.23
C ILE A 593 6.91 -43.73 49.62
N ALA A 594 6.55 -42.46 49.77
CA ALA A 594 6.68 -41.68 51.01
C ALA A 594 6.04 -42.35 52.25
N PRO A 595 4.84 -42.99 52.14
CA PRO A 595 4.24 -43.69 53.28
C PRO A 595 5.09 -44.86 53.83
N LEU A 596 5.95 -45.47 53.02
CA LEU A 596 6.87 -46.53 53.49
C LEU A 596 7.88 -46.01 54.53
N PHE A 597 8.08 -44.70 54.59
CA PHE A 597 8.99 -44.01 55.48
C PHE A 597 8.24 -43.17 56.55
N GLY A 598 6.95 -43.43 56.76
CA GLY A 598 6.14 -42.70 57.76
C GLY A 598 5.80 -41.26 57.37
N LEU A 599 6.07 -40.86 56.11
CA LEU A 599 5.71 -39.55 55.58
C LEU A 599 4.32 -39.61 54.94
N ILE A 600 3.32 -39.15 55.69
CA ILE A 600 1.92 -39.09 55.24
C ILE A 600 1.63 -37.64 54.87
N GLY A 601 1.59 -37.34 53.57
CA GLY A 601 1.09 -36.05 53.07
C GLY A 601 -0.44 -36.08 52.92
N GLU A 602 -1.10 -34.91 53.02
CA GLU A 602 -2.48 -34.76 52.57
C GLU A 602 -2.59 -35.16 51.10
N SER A 603 -3.29 -36.24 50.79
CA SER A 603 -3.38 -36.71 49.41
C SER A 603 -4.20 -35.72 48.59
N SER A 604 -3.63 -35.23 47.48
CA SER A 604 -4.42 -34.54 46.46
C SER A 604 -5.59 -35.43 46.04
N ARG A 605 -6.81 -34.93 46.24
CA ARG A 605 -8.07 -35.53 45.78
C ARG A 605 -8.07 -35.62 44.25
N ASP A 606 -7.41 -36.63 43.69
CA ASP A 606 -7.50 -36.94 42.26
C ASP A 606 -7.86 -38.42 42.07
N THR A 607 -9.16 -38.62 41.83
CA THR A 607 -9.86 -39.77 41.26
C THR A 607 -9.21 -41.16 41.43
N ASP A 608 -9.76 -41.90 42.39
CA ASP A 608 -9.39 -43.27 42.71
C ASP A 608 -9.76 -44.26 41.60
N SER A 609 -8.74 -45.03 41.19
CA SER A 609 -8.91 -46.34 40.56
C SER A 609 -8.70 -47.38 41.66
N GLU A 610 -9.61 -48.36 41.80
CA GLU A 610 -9.56 -49.44 42.81
C GLU A 610 -8.16 -50.10 42.91
N ALA A 611 -7.43 -50.24 41.81
CA ALA A 611 -6.07 -50.80 41.79
C ALA A 611 -5.00 -49.97 42.54
N ARG A 612 -5.24 -48.66 42.79
CA ARG A 612 -4.36 -47.83 43.63
C ARG A 612 -4.69 -48.01 45.11
N ALA A 613 -5.95 -48.25 45.46
CA ALA A 613 -6.37 -48.51 46.83
C ALA A 613 -5.79 -49.85 47.33
N ASP A 614 -5.84 -50.91 46.50
CA ASP A 614 -5.24 -52.21 46.82
C ASP A 614 -3.72 -52.15 46.99
N MET A 615 -3.04 -51.39 46.13
CA MET A 615 -1.58 -51.20 46.20
C MET A 615 -1.20 -50.34 47.42
N ARG A 616 -2.02 -49.36 47.78
CA ARG A 616 -1.85 -48.54 49.00
C ARG A 616 -2.08 -49.35 50.28
N ALA A 617 -3.11 -50.20 50.32
CA ALA A 617 -3.36 -51.09 51.45
C ALA A 617 -2.23 -52.13 51.63
N ALA A 618 -1.68 -52.65 50.52
CA ALA A 618 -0.50 -53.51 50.56
C ALA A 618 0.77 -52.78 51.03
N LEU A 619 0.94 -51.51 50.64
CA LEU A 619 2.02 -50.63 51.07
C LEU A 619 1.92 -50.28 52.55
N GLU A 620 0.73 -49.95 53.06
CA GLU A 620 0.48 -49.68 54.47
C GLU A 620 0.68 -50.94 55.33
N GLN A 621 0.25 -52.11 54.85
CA GLN A 621 0.58 -53.39 55.50
C GLN A 621 2.07 -53.71 55.48
N ALA A 622 2.78 -53.41 54.39
CA ALA A 622 4.22 -53.67 54.29
C ALA A 622 5.04 -52.67 55.11
N ALA A 623 4.63 -51.40 55.16
CA ALA A 623 5.14 -50.39 56.08
C ALA A 623 4.93 -50.84 57.53
N GLY A 624 3.74 -51.34 57.86
CA GLY A 624 3.43 -51.96 59.15
C GLY A 624 4.36 -53.12 59.52
N ARG A 625 4.86 -53.89 58.56
CA ARG A 625 5.82 -54.98 58.82
C ARG A 625 7.26 -54.48 58.99
N LEU A 626 7.69 -53.49 58.19
CA LEU A 626 8.99 -52.83 58.34
C LEU A 626 9.13 -52.08 59.68
N LEU A 627 8.01 -51.65 60.26
CA LEU A 627 7.95 -50.99 61.58
C LEU A 627 8.06 -51.97 62.77
N TYR A 628 7.89 -53.28 62.52
CA TYR A 628 7.75 -54.32 63.55
C TYR A 628 8.80 -55.44 63.44
N GLU A 629 9.95 -55.21 62.79
CA GLU A 629 11.06 -56.18 62.83
C GLU A 629 11.64 -56.22 64.27
N PRO A 630 11.64 -57.37 64.97
CA PRO A 630 12.19 -57.45 66.31
C PRO A 630 13.71 -57.55 66.20
N ALA A 631 14.42 -56.45 66.49
CA ALA A 631 15.83 -56.55 66.81
C ALA A 631 15.97 -57.36 68.12
N SER A 632 16.62 -58.51 68.00
CA SER A 632 17.00 -59.41 69.09
C SER A 632 17.82 -58.67 70.15
N ASP A 633 17.42 -58.84 71.41
CA ASP A 633 18.15 -58.59 72.66
C ASP A 633 18.85 -57.24 72.85
N ALA A 634 18.06 -56.22 73.21
CA ALA A 634 18.46 -55.21 74.19
C ALA A 634 17.20 -54.65 74.88
N LEU A 635 17.01 -55.03 76.14
CA LEU A 635 16.00 -54.46 77.03
C LEU A 635 16.43 -53.02 77.38
N ASP A 636 15.88 -52.02 76.69
CA ASP A 636 15.36 -50.76 77.27
C ASP A 636 14.87 -49.70 76.23
N ASP A 637 15.10 -49.87 74.92
CA ASP A 637 14.73 -48.86 73.90
C ASP A 637 13.36 -49.06 73.24
N GLN A 638 12.29 -49.22 74.03
CA GLN A 638 10.92 -49.28 73.48
C GLN A 638 10.28 -47.91 73.20
N ARG A 639 10.97 -46.79 73.49
CA ARG A 639 10.49 -45.43 73.17
C ARG A 639 10.98 -44.88 71.81
N ASP A 640 11.98 -45.49 71.17
CA ASP A 640 12.68 -44.88 70.01
C ASP A 640 12.38 -45.44 68.61
N ARG A 641 11.43 -46.38 68.48
CA ARG A 641 11.15 -47.03 67.18
C ARG A 641 10.58 -46.12 66.06
N PRO A 642 9.79 -45.05 66.30
CA PRO A 642 9.37 -44.15 65.23
C PRO A 642 10.45 -43.15 64.77
N HIS A 643 11.61 -43.10 65.44
CA HIS A 643 12.66 -42.09 65.24
C HIS A 643 13.72 -42.42 64.17
N ASN A 644 13.50 -43.39 63.27
CA ASN A 644 14.50 -43.79 62.26
C ASN A 644 13.98 -43.87 60.81
N LEU A 645 12.72 -43.50 60.54
CA LEU A 645 12.11 -43.74 59.21
C LEU A 645 12.46 -42.65 58.19
N LEU A 646 12.48 -41.39 58.61
CA LEU A 646 12.85 -40.27 57.74
C LEU A 646 14.34 -40.33 57.38
N ARG A 647 15.21 -40.66 58.34
CA ARG A 647 16.61 -41.00 58.10
C ARG A 647 16.82 -42.09 57.05
N ARG A 648 15.91 -43.07 56.93
CA ARG A 648 15.96 -44.12 55.89
C ARG A 648 15.52 -43.64 54.50
N ALA A 649 14.74 -42.56 54.42
CA ALA A 649 14.37 -41.95 53.14
C ALA A 649 15.54 -41.18 52.49
N GLY A 650 16.48 -40.67 53.30
CA GLY A 650 17.64 -39.91 52.85
C GLY A 650 18.49 -40.62 51.79
N PRO A 651 19.02 -41.84 52.05
CA PRO A 651 19.83 -42.58 51.07
C PRO A 651 19.10 -42.90 49.75
N LEU A 652 17.78 -43.13 49.81
CA LEU A 652 16.94 -43.34 48.63
C LEU A 652 16.85 -42.07 47.77
N LEU A 653 16.49 -40.95 48.42
CA LEU A 653 16.35 -39.65 47.75
C LEU A 653 17.68 -39.17 47.19
N ASP A 654 18.77 -39.34 47.93
CA ASP A 654 20.13 -39.08 47.47
C ASP A 654 20.44 -39.81 46.16
N ARG A 655 20.18 -41.13 46.11
CA ARG A 655 20.37 -41.93 44.88
C ARG A 655 19.47 -41.47 43.74
N ALA A 656 18.23 -41.09 44.02
CA ALA A 656 17.30 -40.59 43.00
C ALA A 656 17.75 -39.23 42.43
N PHE A 657 18.15 -38.29 43.28
CA PHE A 657 18.66 -36.98 42.88
C PHE A 657 19.97 -37.10 42.09
N ARG A 658 20.89 -38.00 42.49
CA ARG A 658 22.10 -38.29 41.71
C ARG A 658 21.79 -38.78 40.29
N ARG A 659 20.79 -39.64 40.12
CA ARG A 659 20.35 -40.12 38.79
C ARG A 659 19.68 -39.03 37.96
N LEU A 660 18.96 -38.11 38.60
CA LEU A 660 18.26 -37.00 37.96
C LEU A 660 19.14 -35.78 37.68
N HIS A 661 20.41 -35.78 38.09
CA HIS A 661 21.30 -34.63 37.93
C HIS A 661 21.38 -34.10 36.48
N ALA A 662 21.24 -35.00 35.49
CA ALA A 662 21.23 -34.65 34.06
C ALA A 662 19.88 -34.15 33.52
N ASP A 663 18.78 -34.29 34.28
CA ASP A 663 17.42 -33.86 33.90
C ASP A 663 16.87 -32.88 34.95
N PRO A 664 17.13 -31.56 34.80
CA PRO A 664 16.74 -30.55 35.77
C PRO A 664 15.22 -30.43 35.96
N GLY A 665 14.44 -30.74 34.92
CA GLY A 665 12.98 -30.69 34.99
C GLY A 665 12.41 -31.78 35.91
N ARG A 666 12.87 -33.02 35.72
CA ARG A 666 12.47 -34.13 36.60
C ARG A 666 13.06 -33.99 38.00
N PHE A 667 14.27 -33.46 38.12
CA PHE A 667 14.91 -33.17 39.42
C PHE A 667 14.05 -32.21 40.25
N LEU A 668 13.67 -31.06 39.67
CA LEU A 668 12.83 -30.08 40.34
C LEU A 668 11.45 -30.66 40.66
N HIS A 669 10.88 -31.44 39.75
CA HIS A 669 9.59 -32.09 39.98
C HIS A 669 9.64 -33.06 41.17
N LEU A 670 10.71 -33.84 41.31
CA LEU A 670 10.92 -34.71 42.48
C LEU A 670 11.06 -33.88 43.76
N TRP A 671 11.89 -32.83 43.74
CA TRP A 671 12.04 -31.95 44.91
C TRP A 671 10.71 -31.37 45.35
N ASN A 672 9.89 -30.85 44.44
CA ASN A 672 8.58 -30.31 44.79
C ASN A 672 7.67 -31.36 45.44
N ARG A 673 7.70 -32.61 44.94
CA ARG A 673 6.94 -33.71 45.57
C ARG A 673 7.45 -34.04 46.96
N VAL A 674 8.76 -34.01 47.19
CA VAL A 674 9.38 -34.24 48.50
C VAL A 674 9.08 -33.08 49.46
N CYS A 675 9.27 -31.85 49.01
CA CYS A 675 9.00 -30.63 49.78
C CYS A 675 7.55 -30.59 50.27
N ASN A 676 6.58 -30.86 49.38
CA ASN A 676 5.16 -30.93 49.75
C ASN A 676 4.82 -32.02 50.78
N THR A 677 5.68 -33.04 50.94
CA THR A 677 5.53 -34.05 52.00
C THR A 677 6.26 -33.70 53.30
N LEU A 678 7.33 -32.89 53.23
CA LEU A 678 8.14 -32.51 54.39
C LEU A 678 7.63 -31.23 55.06
N GLU A 679 7.13 -30.25 54.30
CA GLU A 679 6.63 -28.97 54.82
C GLU A 679 5.55 -29.15 55.91
N PRO A 680 4.50 -29.98 55.73
CA PRO A 680 3.51 -30.19 56.79
C PRO A 680 4.11 -30.90 58.01
N ALA A 681 5.10 -31.78 57.80
CA ALA A 681 5.74 -32.52 58.88
C ALA A 681 6.68 -31.63 59.73
N LEU A 682 7.05 -30.45 59.25
CA LEU A 682 7.94 -29.51 59.93
C LEU A 682 7.23 -28.72 61.05
N ALA A 683 5.92 -28.52 60.96
CA ALA A 683 5.15 -27.67 61.88
C ALA A 683 5.27 -28.10 63.36
N ASP A 684 5.18 -29.41 63.63
CA ASP A 684 5.27 -29.99 64.98
C ASP A 684 6.52 -30.89 65.16
N ALA A 685 7.57 -30.66 64.39
CA ALA A 685 8.76 -31.51 64.41
C ALA A 685 9.61 -31.30 65.68
N THR A 686 10.14 -32.39 66.23
CA THR A 686 11.20 -32.35 67.25
C THR A 686 12.52 -31.88 66.63
N LEU A 687 13.45 -31.37 67.43
CA LEU A 687 14.77 -30.92 66.95
C LEU A 687 15.51 -31.99 66.12
N GLU A 688 15.39 -33.27 66.51
CA GLU A 688 15.96 -34.40 65.77
C GLU A 688 15.34 -34.57 64.39
N LYS A 689 14.01 -34.49 64.28
CA LYS A 689 13.30 -34.58 62.99
C LYS A 689 13.62 -33.40 62.08
N ILE A 690 13.80 -32.20 62.64
CA ILE A 690 14.22 -31.01 61.88
C ILE A 690 15.61 -31.25 61.30
N ALA A 691 16.56 -31.75 62.09
CA ALA A 691 17.91 -32.09 61.61
C ALA A 691 17.91 -33.16 60.50
N GLU A 692 17.03 -34.16 60.58
CA GLU A 692 16.88 -35.16 59.51
C GLU A 692 16.31 -34.56 58.20
N MET A 693 15.35 -33.62 58.29
CA MET A 693 14.81 -32.90 57.13
C MET A 693 15.87 -31.98 56.50
N GLU A 694 16.68 -31.30 57.33
CA GLU A 694 17.82 -30.49 56.90
C GLU A 694 18.86 -31.33 56.15
N GLU A 695 19.15 -32.55 56.63
CA GLU A 695 20.10 -33.46 55.97
C GLU A 695 19.60 -33.88 54.57
N ILE A 696 18.30 -34.18 54.43
CA ILE A 696 17.68 -34.52 53.14
C ILE A 696 17.73 -33.33 52.17
N ALA A 697 17.35 -32.14 52.64
CA ALA A 697 17.40 -30.91 51.85
C ALA A 697 18.84 -30.54 51.47
N GLY A 698 19.79 -30.66 52.40
CA GLY A 698 21.22 -30.45 52.17
C GLY A 698 21.79 -31.40 51.11
N THR A 699 21.38 -32.67 51.15
CA THR A 699 21.77 -33.68 50.15
C THR A 699 21.19 -33.36 48.76
N CYS A 700 19.93 -32.93 48.70
CA CYS A 700 19.33 -32.43 47.45
C CYS A 700 20.10 -31.22 46.89
N LEU A 701 20.42 -30.24 47.74
CA LEU A 701 21.18 -29.05 47.36
C LEU A 701 22.60 -29.38 46.87
N ALA A 702 23.23 -30.43 47.42
CA ALA A 702 24.54 -30.91 46.98
C ALA A 702 24.50 -31.46 45.55
N HIS A 703 23.39 -32.08 45.16
CA HIS A 703 23.16 -32.65 43.82
C HIS A 703 22.43 -31.72 42.85
N TRP A 704 22.21 -30.47 43.24
CA TRP A 704 21.46 -29.50 42.43
C TRP A 704 22.03 -29.38 41.00
N PRO A 705 21.20 -29.49 39.95
CA PRO A 705 21.65 -29.46 38.57
C PRO A 705 22.43 -28.18 38.22
N THR A 706 23.54 -28.32 37.51
CA THR A 706 24.29 -27.17 37.00
C THR A 706 23.56 -26.60 35.77
N GLY A 707 23.09 -25.36 35.88
CA GLY A 707 22.03 -24.84 35.00
C GLY A 707 22.35 -24.79 33.51
N LYS A 708 21.45 -25.35 32.69
CA LYS A 708 21.18 -24.88 31.33
C LYS A 708 19.78 -24.28 31.31
N ALA A 709 19.73 -22.94 31.36
CA ALA A 709 18.58 -22.04 31.22
C ALA A 709 17.35 -22.29 32.12
N ARG A 710 17.05 -21.30 32.99
CA ARG A 710 15.84 -21.12 33.83
C ARG A 710 15.78 -21.74 35.23
N THR A 711 16.76 -22.52 35.67
CA THR A 711 16.84 -22.99 37.07
C THR A 711 17.73 -22.07 37.91
N THR A 712 17.29 -21.73 39.13
CA THR A 712 18.08 -20.99 40.13
C THR A 712 19.39 -21.71 40.40
N THR A 713 20.48 -20.96 40.63
CA THR A 713 21.78 -21.59 40.91
C THR A 713 21.79 -22.19 42.32
N ARG A 714 22.74 -23.09 42.61
CA ARG A 714 22.94 -23.63 43.96
C ARG A 714 23.17 -22.55 45.02
N SER A 715 23.76 -21.42 44.62
CA SER A 715 24.06 -20.29 45.51
C SER A 715 22.96 -19.23 45.55
N ASP A 716 21.92 -19.37 44.73
CA ASP A 716 20.84 -18.40 44.62
C ASP A 716 19.95 -18.46 45.87
N PRO A 717 19.72 -17.34 46.59
CA PRO A 717 18.83 -17.31 47.75
C PRO A 717 17.38 -17.70 47.41
N ARG A 718 16.96 -17.59 46.14
CA ARG A 718 15.62 -18.00 45.68
C ARG A 718 15.52 -19.49 45.32
N ASN A 719 16.56 -20.27 45.61
CA ASN A 719 16.54 -21.71 45.39
C ASN A 719 15.51 -22.36 46.32
N PRO A 720 14.56 -23.17 45.79
CA PRO A 720 13.49 -23.74 46.62
C PRO A 720 14.01 -24.64 47.74
N VAL A 721 15.17 -25.27 47.57
CA VAL A 721 15.80 -26.07 48.62
C VAL A 721 16.38 -25.17 49.72
N ARG A 722 16.94 -24.00 49.36
CA ARG A 722 17.44 -23.02 50.34
C ARG A 722 16.31 -22.37 51.12
N LEU A 723 15.20 -22.06 50.47
CA LEU A 723 14.00 -21.56 51.14
C LEU A 723 13.49 -22.59 52.15
N PHE A 724 13.45 -23.87 51.78
CA PHE A 724 13.07 -24.93 52.72
C PHE A 724 14.07 -25.08 53.89
N LEU A 725 15.39 -24.98 53.62
CA LEU A 725 16.41 -24.98 54.69
C LEU A 725 16.25 -23.78 55.64
N GLU A 726 15.85 -22.62 55.13
CA GLU A 726 15.49 -21.45 55.95
C GLU A 726 14.26 -21.73 56.81
N SER A 727 13.23 -22.40 56.25
CA SER A 727 12.07 -22.85 57.02
C SER A 727 12.45 -23.86 58.12
N CYS A 728 13.40 -24.78 57.87
CA CYS A 728 13.93 -25.69 58.88
C CYS A 728 14.63 -24.93 60.02
N GLU A 729 15.47 -23.94 59.69
CA GLU A 729 16.14 -23.09 60.67
C GLU A 729 15.14 -22.32 61.55
N LYS A 730 14.09 -21.74 60.94
CA LYS A 730 12.98 -21.10 61.67
C LYS A 730 12.31 -22.08 62.65
N ALA A 731 11.95 -23.27 62.18
CA ALA A 731 11.34 -24.30 63.03
C ALA A 731 12.28 -24.75 64.17
N ARG A 732 13.58 -24.83 63.91
CA ARG A 732 14.61 -25.18 64.89
C ARG A 732 14.71 -24.13 65.99
N CYS A 733 14.75 -22.85 65.65
CA CYS A 733 14.75 -21.75 66.61
C CYS A 733 13.51 -21.81 67.51
N LEU A 734 12.32 -22.05 66.95
CA LEU A 734 11.08 -22.15 67.71
C LEU A 734 11.03 -23.38 68.63
N ALA A 735 11.40 -24.56 68.12
CA ALA A 735 11.46 -25.76 68.93
C ALA A 735 12.50 -25.64 70.06
N THR A 736 13.62 -24.97 69.83
CA THR A 736 14.64 -24.69 70.85
C THR A 736 14.10 -23.72 71.90
N ALA A 737 13.42 -22.65 71.49
CA ALA A 737 12.81 -21.70 72.41
C ALA A 737 11.74 -22.36 73.30
N GLU A 738 10.87 -23.20 72.72
CA GLU A 738 9.85 -23.95 73.47
C GLU A 738 10.48 -24.90 74.49
N GLN A 739 11.49 -25.69 74.08
CA GLN A 739 12.20 -26.58 75.01
C GLN A 739 12.88 -25.83 76.16
N LEU A 740 13.46 -24.64 75.89
CA LEU A 740 14.08 -23.82 76.93
C LEU A 740 13.04 -23.23 77.90
N LEU A 741 11.85 -22.87 77.40
CA LEU A 741 10.75 -22.37 78.22
C LEU A 741 10.10 -23.46 79.07
N ASP A 742 10.02 -24.68 78.56
CA ASP A 742 9.48 -25.84 79.29
C ASP A 742 10.43 -26.36 80.37
N ALA A 743 11.76 -26.25 80.17
CA ALA A 743 12.76 -26.85 81.05
C ALA A 743 12.99 -26.06 82.35
N GLU A 744 13.26 -24.75 82.30
CA GLU A 744 13.62 -23.94 83.50
C GLU A 744 13.31 -22.43 83.35
N PRO A 745 12.73 -21.76 84.37
CA PRO A 745 12.45 -20.31 84.32
C PRO A 745 13.71 -19.42 84.27
N ALA A 746 14.90 -19.98 84.53
CA ALA A 746 16.18 -19.27 84.43
C ALA A 746 16.68 -19.09 82.98
N LYS A 747 16.15 -19.87 82.03
CA LYS A 747 16.58 -19.87 80.62
C LYS A 747 15.76 -18.97 79.70
N VAL A 748 14.86 -18.16 80.28
CA VAL A 748 13.99 -17.21 79.55
C VAL A 748 14.78 -16.22 78.70
N LYS A 749 15.97 -15.81 79.14
CA LYS A 749 16.83 -14.90 78.36
C LYS A 749 17.35 -15.57 77.08
N GLU A 750 17.78 -16.83 77.16
CA GLU A 750 18.26 -17.61 76.02
C GLU A 750 17.10 -17.93 75.07
N ALA A 751 15.93 -18.30 75.61
CA ALA A 751 14.72 -18.53 74.80
C ALA A 751 14.33 -17.27 74.00
N ARG A 752 14.44 -16.07 74.59
CA ARG A 752 14.18 -14.80 73.89
C ARG A 752 15.11 -14.57 72.70
N GLU A 753 16.38 -14.94 72.79
CA GLU A 753 17.33 -14.80 71.68
C GLU A 753 16.89 -15.67 70.47
N TYR A 754 16.49 -16.91 70.71
CA TYR A 754 15.95 -17.79 69.67
C TYR A 754 14.62 -17.31 69.09
N ILE A 755 13.75 -16.72 69.91
CA ILE A 755 12.48 -16.12 69.44
C ILE A 755 12.77 -14.92 68.54
N THR A 756 13.68 -14.02 68.94
CA THR A 756 14.09 -12.87 68.11
C THR A 756 14.69 -13.32 66.78
N TRP A 757 15.56 -14.33 66.78
CA TRP A 757 16.10 -14.88 65.53
C TRP A 757 15.01 -15.46 64.62
N ALA A 758 14.02 -16.17 65.17
CA ALA A 758 12.89 -16.66 64.40
C ALA A 758 12.03 -15.51 63.80
N MET A 759 11.85 -14.40 64.54
CA MET A 759 11.14 -13.21 64.05
C MET A 759 11.91 -12.47 62.95
N ASP A 760 13.22 -12.32 63.09
CA ASP A 760 14.08 -11.64 62.11
C ASP A 760 14.13 -12.37 60.76
N MET A 761 13.98 -13.69 60.77
CA MET A 761 13.87 -14.51 59.56
C MET A 761 12.47 -14.45 58.92
N GLY A 762 11.46 -13.94 59.61
CA GLY A 762 10.07 -13.91 59.16
C GLY A 762 9.35 -15.27 59.23
N PHE A 763 8.06 -15.29 58.93
CA PHE A 763 7.21 -16.49 59.08
C PHE A 763 6.70 -17.03 57.75
N ASP A 764 6.75 -18.37 57.64
CA ASP A 764 6.31 -19.12 56.46
C ASP A 764 4.92 -19.77 56.67
N SER A 765 4.48 -19.91 57.92
CA SER A 765 3.20 -20.54 58.25
C SER A 765 2.47 -19.87 59.42
N ARG A 766 1.15 -20.05 59.46
CA ARG A 766 0.29 -19.60 60.58
C ARG A 766 0.71 -20.25 61.90
N ASP A 767 1.19 -21.49 61.82
CA ASP A 767 1.66 -22.23 62.98
C ASP A 767 2.94 -21.61 63.57
N GLN A 768 3.88 -21.16 62.74
CA GLN A 768 5.05 -20.43 63.23
C GLN A 768 4.65 -19.14 63.94
N VAL A 769 3.68 -18.36 63.40
CA VAL A 769 3.15 -17.16 64.08
C VAL A 769 2.52 -17.50 65.42
N ARG A 770 1.74 -18.57 65.49
CA ARG A 770 1.10 -19.08 66.71
C ARG A 770 2.12 -19.45 67.78
N ARG A 771 3.16 -20.22 67.40
CA ARG A 771 4.25 -20.68 68.27
C ARG A 771 5.08 -19.49 68.77
N VAL A 772 5.45 -18.56 67.90
CA VAL A 772 6.17 -17.34 68.27
C VAL A 772 5.35 -16.48 69.23
N ALA A 773 4.07 -16.21 68.92
CA ALA A 773 3.21 -15.39 69.78
C ALA A 773 3.02 -16.01 71.16
N THR A 774 2.90 -17.34 71.22
CA THR A 774 2.89 -18.11 72.47
C THR A 774 4.20 -17.92 73.25
N CYS A 775 5.34 -18.10 72.59
CA CYS A 775 6.65 -17.92 73.21
C CYS A 775 6.91 -16.46 73.67
N VAL A 776 6.46 -15.45 72.91
CA VAL A 776 6.54 -14.02 73.29
C VAL A 776 5.67 -13.74 74.53
N TYR A 777 4.46 -14.30 74.60
CA TYR A 777 3.61 -14.17 75.78
C TYR A 777 4.23 -14.80 77.02
N LEU A 778 4.77 -16.02 76.90
CA LEU A 778 5.37 -16.78 78.00
C LEU A 778 6.72 -16.21 78.46
N THR A 779 7.46 -15.51 77.60
CA THR A 779 8.74 -14.87 77.98
C THR A 779 8.58 -13.50 78.61
N ALA A 780 7.46 -12.81 78.41
CA ALA A 780 7.17 -11.51 79.01
C ALA A 780 6.89 -11.63 80.53
N PRO A 781 6.93 -10.54 81.33
CA PRO A 781 6.52 -10.56 82.75
C PRO A 781 5.04 -10.98 82.97
N HIS A 782 4.31 -11.29 81.91
CA HIS A 782 2.95 -11.84 81.89
C HIS A 782 2.87 -13.34 82.23
N ALA A 783 4.00 -14.04 82.34
CA ALA A 783 4.06 -15.39 82.92
C ALA A 783 3.54 -15.48 84.38
N GLN A 784 3.31 -14.34 85.03
CA GLN A 784 2.73 -14.21 86.37
C GLN A 784 1.20 -14.06 86.37
N ASP A 785 0.55 -14.02 85.19
CA ASP A 785 -0.91 -14.00 85.08
C ASP A 785 -1.52 -15.30 85.68
N PRO A 786 -2.71 -15.28 86.31
CA PRO A 786 -3.38 -16.48 86.80
C PRO A 786 -3.60 -17.51 85.67
N PRO A 787 -3.51 -18.83 85.94
CA PRO A 787 -3.62 -19.89 84.91
C PRO A 787 -4.88 -19.81 84.05
N ARG A 788 -5.99 -19.28 84.60
CA ARG A 788 -7.24 -19.08 83.87
C ARG A 788 -7.12 -17.99 82.81
N ILE A 789 -6.43 -16.90 83.11
CA ILE A 789 -6.19 -15.78 82.17
C ILE A 789 -5.18 -16.22 81.12
N GLN A 790 -4.13 -16.94 81.51
CA GLN A 790 -3.14 -17.50 80.57
C GLN A 790 -3.81 -18.37 79.51
N ARG A 791 -4.69 -19.30 79.90
CA ARG A 791 -5.43 -20.14 78.93
C ARG A 791 -6.28 -19.32 77.97
N GLN A 792 -7.00 -18.30 78.45
CA GLN A 792 -7.84 -17.46 77.60
C GLN A 792 -7.03 -16.61 76.61
N VAL A 793 -5.83 -16.16 77.01
CA VAL A 793 -4.91 -15.45 76.12
C VAL A 793 -4.35 -16.40 75.06
N LEU A 794 -3.90 -17.60 75.45
CA LEU A 794 -3.39 -18.60 74.52
C LEU A 794 -4.46 -19.07 73.51
N ASP A 795 -5.68 -19.35 73.98
CA ASP A 795 -6.81 -19.72 73.10
C ASP A 795 -7.14 -18.60 72.09
N ALA A 796 -7.03 -17.33 72.50
CA ALA A 796 -7.25 -16.18 71.64
C ALA A 796 -6.09 -15.93 70.65
N ILE A 797 -4.85 -16.23 71.03
CA ILE A 797 -3.68 -16.23 70.14
C ILE A 797 -3.84 -17.32 69.08
N ASP A 798 -4.24 -18.53 69.48
CA ASP A 798 -4.50 -19.64 68.55
C ASP A 798 -5.61 -19.29 67.56
N ALA A 799 -6.74 -18.73 68.03
CA ALA A 799 -7.84 -18.31 67.17
C ALA A 799 -7.43 -17.19 66.18
N TRP A 800 -6.59 -16.25 66.64
CA TRP A 800 -6.05 -15.18 65.80
C TRP A 800 -5.11 -15.74 64.72
N ALA A 801 -4.13 -16.55 65.10
CA ALA A 801 -3.15 -17.11 64.17
C ALA A 801 -3.81 -17.98 63.08
N ASN A 802 -4.82 -18.78 63.46
CA ASN A 802 -5.58 -19.60 62.52
C ASN A 802 -6.41 -18.77 61.52
N GLY A 803 -6.86 -17.58 61.92
CA GLY A 803 -7.64 -16.65 61.09
C GLY A 803 -6.81 -15.78 60.13
N LEU A 804 -5.48 -15.85 60.18
CA LEU A 804 -4.60 -15.09 59.29
C LEU A 804 -4.67 -15.63 57.86
N THR A 805 -4.54 -14.73 56.87
CA THR A 805 -4.27 -15.12 55.48
C THR A 805 -2.77 -15.36 55.29
N ASP A 806 -2.40 -16.14 54.27
CA ASP A 806 -0.99 -16.49 54.02
C ASP A 806 -0.14 -15.24 53.68
N GLU A 807 -0.74 -14.22 53.05
CA GLU A 807 -0.10 -12.92 52.84
C GLU A 807 0.10 -12.11 54.13
N ALA A 808 -0.80 -12.27 55.11
CA ALA A 808 -0.66 -11.60 56.39
C ALA A 808 0.45 -12.24 57.23
N VAL A 809 0.58 -13.57 57.21
CA VAL A 809 1.65 -14.32 57.89
C VAL A 809 3.04 -13.79 57.54
N GLN A 810 3.29 -13.53 56.26
CA GLN A 810 4.60 -13.05 55.77
C GLN A 810 4.93 -11.60 56.15
N ARG A 811 3.96 -10.83 56.66
CA ARG A 811 4.12 -9.39 57.00
C ARG A 811 4.11 -9.11 58.49
N ILE A 812 3.79 -10.10 59.32
CA ILE A 812 3.69 -9.92 60.77
C ILE A 812 5.09 -9.73 61.35
N GLY A 813 5.30 -8.62 62.04
CA GLY A 813 6.51 -8.36 62.81
C GLY A 813 6.28 -8.47 64.32
N GLU A 814 7.37 -8.33 65.08
CA GLU A 814 7.35 -8.35 66.55
C GLU A 814 6.33 -7.36 67.14
N GLN A 815 6.25 -6.15 66.60
CA GLN A 815 5.34 -5.11 67.09
C GLN A 815 3.87 -5.48 66.91
N ASP A 816 3.53 -6.24 65.87
CA ASP A 816 2.16 -6.67 65.60
C ASP A 816 1.76 -7.80 66.56
N ILE A 817 2.68 -8.74 66.83
CA ILE A 817 2.50 -9.80 67.84
C ILE A 817 2.31 -9.18 69.22
N VAL A 818 3.20 -8.27 69.64
CA VAL A 818 3.12 -7.59 70.95
C VAL A 818 1.85 -6.78 71.08
N ARG A 819 1.47 -6.01 70.05
CA ARG A 819 0.22 -5.25 70.02
C ARG A 819 -0.98 -6.17 70.13
N ARG A 820 -0.98 -7.30 69.41
CA ARG A 820 -2.09 -8.24 69.43
C ARG A 820 -2.27 -8.90 70.80
N ILE A 821 -1.17 -9.29 71.44
CA ILE A 821 -1.19 -9.84 72.81
C ILE A 821 -1.76 -8.80 73.78
N ALA A 822 -1.39 -7.52 73.64
CA ALA A 822 -1.95 -6.43 74.46
C ALA A 822 -3.46 -6.23 74.22
N GLU A 823 -3.90 -6.20 72.96
CA GLU A 823 -5.32 -6.06 72.59
C GLU A 823 -6.17 -7.21 73.15
N VAL A 824 -5.71 -8.46 73.01
CA VAL A 824 -6.39 -9.64 73.54
C VAL A 824 -6.58 -9.51 75.05
N LYS A 825 -5.58 -9.00 75.78
CA LYS A 825 -5.67 -8.78 77.24
C LYS A 825 -6.66 -7.68 77.62
N GLU A 826 -6.69 -6.55 76.90
CA GLU A 826 -7.62 -5.45 77.20
C GLU A 826 -9.09 -5.83 77.06
N HIS A 827 -9.39 -6.81 76.19
CA HIS A 827 -10.74 -7.28 75.91
C HIS A 827 -11.19 -8.48 76.76
N LEU A 828 -10.31 -9.02 77.62
CA LEU A 828 -10.67 -10.09 78.55
C LEU A 828 -11.45 -9.55 79.76
N PRO A 829 -12.62 -10.12 80.11
CA PRO A 829 -13.42 -9.68 81.24
C PRO A 829 -12.72 -9.99 82.57
N GLY A 830 -12.06 -8.98 83.15
CA GLY A 830 -11.38 -9.07 84.45
C GLY A 830 -10.23 -8.08 84.65
N ALA A 831 -9.65 -7.51 83.57
CA ALA A 831 -8.52 -6.59 83.68
C ALA A 831 -8.86 -5.22 84.33
N LYS A 832 -10.15 -4.83 84.34
CA LYS A 832 -10.60 -3.56 84.95
C LYS A 832 -11.00 -3.68 86.43
N THR A 833 -11.03 -4.88 87.01
CA THR A 833 -11.56 -5.08 88.38
C THR A 833 -10.48 -5.20 89.47
N LEU A 834 -9.19 -5.28 89.14
CA LEU A 834 -8.09 -5.33 90.13
C LEU A 834 -7.39 -3.98 90.35
N ALA A 835 -7.62 -2.97 89.51
CA ALA A 835 -7.07 -1.62 89.71
C ALA A 835 -7.96 -0.71 90.60
N LYS A 836 -9.11 -1.21 91.09
CA LYS A 836 -10.07 -0.44 91.88
C LYS A 836 -10.26 -0.91 93.32
N GLU A 837 -9.71 -2.06 93.71
CA GLU A 837 -9.78 -2.57 95.10
C GLU A 837 -8.60 -2.16 95.99
N HIS A 838 -7.66 -1.36 95.48
CA HIS A 838 -6.51 -0.88 96.27
C HIS A 838 -6.56 0.61 96.66
N VAL A 839 -7.69 1.29 96.43
CA VAL A 839 -7.84 2.73 96.76
C VAL A 839 -9.01 3.03 97.71
N ASP A 840 -10.00 2.13 97.88
CA ASP A 840 -11.14 2.38 98.77
C ASP A 840 -11.31 1.28 99.83
N SER A 841 -10.53 1.33 100.91
CA SER A 841 -10.91 0.80 102.25
C SER A 841 -9.86 1.17 103.33
N HIS A 842 -9.84 2.45 103.68
CA HIS A 842 -9.49 2.92 105.02
C HIS A 842 -10.72 3.67 105.57
N ASP A 843 -11.00 3.47 106.87
CA ASP A 843 -12.19 3.85 107.65
C ASP A 843 -13.49 3.08 107.31
N ASP A 844 -14.27 2.53 108.26
CA ASP A 844 -14.47 2.87 109.66
C ASP A 844 -15.06 1.64 110.41
N GLY A 845 -14.86 1.54 111.73
CA GLY A 845 -15.75 0.73 112.58
C GLY A 845 -15.13 -0.23 113.62
N THR A 846 -14.69 0.34 114.72
CA THR A 846 -14.31 -0.26 116.03
C THR A 846 -15.48 -0.92 116.78
N GLU A 847 -15.24 -2.06 117.46
CA GLU A 847 -15.65 -2.43 118.85
C GLU A 847 -15.49 -3.97 119.04
N ALA A 848 -14.44 -4.44 119.71
CA ALA A 848 -14.25 -4.55 121.17
C ALA A 848 -14.75 -5.89 121.75
N SER A 849 -13.81 -6.74 122.15
CA SER A 849 -13.91 -7.47 123.42
C SER A 849 -12.51 -7.87 123.88
N ASP A 850 -12.05 -7.15 124.91
CA ASP A 850 -10.94 -7.49 125.78
C ASP A 850 -11.06 -8.91 126.34
N HIS A 851 -9.92 -9.61 126.45
CA HIS A 851 -9.41 -9.95 127.79
C HIS A 851 -7.93 -10.38 127.77
N PRO A 852 -7.21 -10.15 128.89
CA PRO A 852 -5.75 -10.09 128.97
C PRO A 852 -5.12 -11.43 129.41
N ASP A 853 -3.81 -11.54 129.28
CA ASP A 853 -2.92 -11.74 130.44
C ASP A 853 -1.43 -11.67 130.06
N ALA A 854 -0.71 -10.92 130.93
CA ALA A 854 0.73 -10.83 131.20
C ALA A 854 1.69 -10.24 130.15
#